data_AF-A0A920EA39-F1
#
_entry.id   AF-A0A920EA39-F1
#
_cell.length_a   1.000
_cell.length_b   1.000
_cell.length_c   1.000
_cell.angle_alpha   90.00
_cell.angle_beta   90.00
_cell.angle_gamma   90.00
#
_symmetry.space_group_name_H-M   'P 1'
#
loop_
_entity.id
_entity.type
_entity.pdbx_description
1 polymer ?
#
loop_
_entity_poly.entity_id
_entity_poly.type
_entity_poly.pdbx_seq_one_letter_code
_entity_poly.pdbx_strand_id
1 'polypeptide(L)'
;MDQASSRSSWAWEFGVAWRSRTQKGYLSVGEGALLLGGTSLVETEGLLDLSGGNLDLDSSGTLTVQGTLRMNPSTDLTNASSIQLQNGILEGSGSLVLDQISFGGKSRIRLLDDTEIISANALALETIEFQQHHLRLNSETTDLTLEHLILNAPGENGLDTGLADLTVNGSVDVQSGRLASSGGMFDFSGSVQFDPSFSVLELDNTTLNLSELFQLSSVLRFRGASSLPANDLLDLSGASIELGGNLNLEGIHTDNTTFIELKDNSSISSQGEVMLGRLMTHGYSLELGSANTDLSLLGIGEPTQTPEERDLDSSFNMSPVIESLNAERLQDGSLKWNAVISDDSAFSTLTTHWEYLFGAPREFRTPSYIPAAGSQSGTVEVVMSDYDDSDGGLLLLTVCDQAIDHQGDCDSQLEGATSISFELIPYAYQLPLICDGTDCSQPITDVPDMPSHPGEVESLPSGDDNLSSPITGGKILLNGGTLKIQEPLILERDQIETEGGRLVLQKGAVLNQGATLKLDNGTLELGDNLTLVDSNLQSEQGRLKLLDNVSLIIPAAVSFREIQLQQKTLALDSSVTSLTVTEPLLIDHAEAGIIRNQVEIDFQGGLKLDQGGVFELDDASKIKINALSLNGGLLKVTANTNVSYSQNTEITVSSPSILEMDENLDLHFQTLSLSSDLQLRFGSETTILRVNRLVLSGNSKLSGNNKSKLIAAFPDLTQTASSQLSLENIKLEIEQCLDADSQERIILLDGGVLEIGNVGELTGTQELVGEVLCPVKLNQAKICINDDVTIKGDLILNGDAEIHIAPQKSLFYQGPNKFNLSGKHLSILGGGSFVSNQGFQNGIGLNDNLSKLSIGASGTSISHVSITSPDGAILEVKKTWVNECNQGDGDGNAGGIIEKLEHLGGFQFDLESESRLTLNDHLSILDNQTVTFGGTGGGNLVLGDNASLAGTLLLKAPTTISGGIITFDEGRLGIKENSIIESSITLQNQGGTISLDAEKSLRLESSMMIANAQKLTLEGGSNAKLELENTSQFLNQGILELDAENLSLEGGSLEVSGEGKTMVRKSATLKNISLNLSQTALEGSQVFSVEVKENVEFKVDNSSVQLNQSEIQVETGGSLEFDNSTVEWQGQLSKSGAGSLKFDEVQLKGNASFSGSTEATLNLLQLDNYTLELVSETSSLRFLEHLPFSGTQSELKTNSANLVFEKGLELSSGKSPAQEAGSRFTTTSLPLAVHWICRTPLWRWMEAGKGRMELLLLQGTR
;
A
#
# COMPACT_ATOMS: atom_id res chain seq x y z
N MET A 1 -45.02 57.24 -69.87
CA MET A 1 -44.70 56.61 -71.16
C MET A 1 -43.48 55.72 -70.96
N ASP A 2 -43.28 54.81 -71.89
CA ASP A 2 -42.81 53.45 -71.60
C ASP A 2 -41.29 53.23 -71.59
N GLN A 3 -40.90 52.19 -70.82
CA GLN A 3 -39.90 51.15 -71.10
C GLN A 3 -38.46 51.43 -71.62
N ALA A 4 -37.52 50.80 -70.90
CA ALA A 4 -36.49 49.85 -71.37
C ALA A 4 -35.11 50.29 -71.95
N SER A 5 -34.07 50.01 -71.13
CA SER A 5 -32.99 49.00 -71.39
C SER A 5 -31.56 49.37 -71.86
N SER A 6 -30.58 48.92 -71.05
CA SER A 6 -29.36 48.14 -71.42
C SER A 6 -27.92 48.74 -71.51
N ARG A 7 -27.02 48.17 -70.67
CA ARG A 7 -25.65 47.63 -70.90
C ARG A 7 -24.35 48.48 -71.07
N SER A 8 -23.62 48.64 -69.93
CA SER A 8 -22.32 48.01 -69.53
C SER A 8 -20.90 48.43 -70.02
N SER A 9 -19.97 48.54 -69.03
CA SER A 9 -18.51 48.18 -68.99
C SER A 9 -17.47 49.01 -69.80
N TRP A 10 -16.13 49.08 -69.54
CA TRP A 10 -15.15 48.85 -68.41
C TRP A 10 -13.70 49.19 -68.92
N ALA A 11 -12.56 49.17 -68.20
CA ALA A 11 -12.12 49.46 -66.81
C ALA A 11 -10.56 49.39 -66.69
N TRP A 12 -9.92 49.97 -65.66
CA TRP A 12 -8.52 49.75 -65.15
C TRP A 12 -8.46 50.24 -63.67
N GLU A 13 -7.60 49.69 -62.81
CA GLU A 13 -7.71 49.89 -61.34
C GLU A 13 -6.38 49.83 -60.55
N PHE A 14 -6.35 50.50 -59.38
CA PHE A 14 -5.36 50.42 -58.28
C PHE A 14 -6.06 50.94 -57.00
N GLY A 15 -5.80 50.40 -55.80
CA GLY A 15 -6.53 50.82 -54.60
C GLY A 15 -5.81 50.63 -53.26
N VAL A 16 -6.02 51.60 -52.36
CA VAL A 16 -5.71 51.56 -50.91
C VAL A 16 -6.89 52.22 -50.19
N ALA A 17 -7.41 51.61 -49.11
CA ALA A 17 -8.51 52.17 -48.33
C ALA A 17 -8.40 51.78 -46.84
N TRP A 18 -8.74 52.73 -45.95
CA TRP A 18 -8.82 52.51 -44.50
C TRP A 18 -10.25 52.08 -44.09
N ARG A 19 -10.36 51.33 -42.98
CA ARG A 19 -11.58 51.20 -42.17
C ARG A 19 -11.25 51.29 -40.67
N SER A 20 -12.27 51.53 -39.85
CA SER A 20 -12.19 51.93 -38.43
C SER A 20 -12.22 50.76 -37.46
N ARG A 21 -11.70 50.96 -36.23
CA ARG A 21 -12.01 50.14 -35.05
C ARG A 21 -13.28 50.66 -34.38
N THR A 22 -14.20 49.75 -34.05
CA THR A 22 -15.42 50.00 -33.27
C THR A 22 -15.27 49.30 -31.91
N GLN A 23 -15.62 49.96 -30.80
CA GLN A 23 -15.56 49.35 -29.46
C GLN A 23 -16.88 48.65 -29.16
N LYS A 24 -16.77 47.38 -28.77
CA LYS A 24 -17.89 46.43 -28.60
C LYS A 24 -18.48 46.51 -27.19
N GLY A 25 -19.77 46.17 -27.05
CA GLY A 25 -20.34 45.79 -25.75
C GLY A 25 -19.81 44.42 -25.28
N TYR A 26 -20.00 44.08 -24.01
CA TYR A 26 -19.49 42.85 -23.40
C TYR A 26 -20.39 42.40 -22.24
N LEU A 27 -20.66 41.10 -22.14
CA LEU A 27 -21.32 40.42 -21.02
C LEU A 27 -20.88 38.96 -21.06
N SER A 28 -20.47 38.43 -19.90
CA SER A 28 -20.39 36.98 -19.64
C SER A 28 -21.56 36.58 -18.75
N VAL A 29 -22.13 35.41 -19.02
CA VAL A 29 -23.27 34.82 -18.29
C VAL A 29 -22.74 33.85 -17.22
N GLY A 30 -23.62 33.20 -16.44
CA GLY A 30 -23.33 32.10 -15.49
C GLY A 30 -24.13 30.83 -15.83
N GLU A 31 -23.73 29.65 -15.34
CA GLU A 31 -24.14 28.31 -15.82
C GLU A 31 -25.65 27.91 -15.72
N GLY A 32 -26.57 28.84 -15.50
CA GLY A 32 -28.01 28.57 -15.44
C GLY A 32 -28.86 29.74 -15.93
N ALA A 33 -30.17 29.51 -16.03
CA ALA A 33 -31.09 30.34 -16.79
C ALA A 33 -31.01 31.84 -16.47
N LEU A 34 -30.29 32.59 -17.32
CA LEU A 34 -30.42 34.03 -17.46
C LEU A 34 -31.78 34.32 -18.12
N LEU A 35 -32.87 34.25 -17.34
CA LEU A 35 -34.23 34.43 -17.84
C LEU A 35 -34.46 35.85 -18.35
N LEU A 36 -34.48 36.03 -19.67
CA LEU A 36 -34.71 37.33 -20.30
C LEU A 36 -36.17 37.53 -20.71
N GLY A 37 -36.86 38.40 -19.99
CA GLY A 37 -38.12 39.00 -20.42
C GLY A 37 -37.91 40.06 -21.51
N GLY A 38 -37.89 39.69 -22.80
CA GLY A 38 -37.71 40.65 -23.89
C GLY A 38 -37.02 40.13 -25.16
N THR A 39 -36.38 41.03 -25.93
CA THR A 39 -35.73 40.72 -27.23
C THR A 39 -34.29 41.23 -27.29
N SER A 40 -33.39 40.46 -27.91
CA SER A 40 -31.93 40.64 -27.87
C SER A 40 -31.29 40.61 -29.27
N LEU A 41 -30.03 41.05 -29.43
CA LEU A 41 -29.33 41.11 -30.74
C LEU A 41 -27.80 41.24 -30.62
N VAL A 42 -27.04 40.66 -31.57
CA VAL A 42 -25.60 40.90 -31.77
C VAL A 42 -25.30 41.23 -33.25
N GLU A 43 -24.85 42.45 -33.52
CA GLU A 43 -24.59 42.96 -34.89
C GLU A 43 -23.17 42.63 -35.39
N THR A 44 -22.86 42.92 -36.67
CA THR A 44 -21.61 42.50 -37.35
C THR A 44 -20.29 42.93 -36.68
N GLU A 45 -20.30 44.06 -35.98
CA GLU A 45 -19.14 44.56 -35.21
C GLU A 45 -19.18 44.13 -33.74
N GLY A 46 -20.18 43.33 -33.33
CA GLY A 46 -20.44 42.93 -31.94
C GLY A 46 -19.52 41.83 -31.40
N LEU A 47 -19.61 41.63 -30.09
CA LEU A 47 -19.01 40.54 -29.32
C LEU A 47 -19.96 40.27 -28.15
N LEU A 48 -20.73 39.21 -28.26
CA LEU A 48 -21.28 38.53 -27.10
C LEU A 48 -20.23 37.50 -26.70
N ASP A 49 -19.82 37.51 -25.43
CA ASP A 49 -18.79 36.62 -24.91
C ASP A 49 -19.46 35.66 -23.94
N LEU A 50 -20.02 34.57 -24.45
CA LEU A 50 -20.78 33.61 -23.62
C LEU A 50 -19.86 32.72 -22.76
N SER A 51 -18.62 33.15 -22.54
CA SER A 51 -17.52 32.51 -21.85
C SER A 51 -17.75 32.18 -20.35
N GLY A 52 -19.00 32.07 -19.91
CA GLY A 52 -19.38 31.85 -18.52
C GLY A 52 -20.74 31.16 -18.27
N GLY A 53 -21.68 31.07 -19.24
CA GLY A 53 -22.99 30.52 -18.86
C GLY A 53 -24.14 30.32 -19.85
N ASN A 54 -25.31 30.01 -19.26
CA ASN A 54 -26.58 29.57 -19.88
C ASN A 54 -27.52 30.74 -20.23
N LEU A 55 -28.00 30.75 -21.48
CA LEU A 55 -29.01 31.69 -21.95
C LEU A 55 -30.40 31.04 -22.10
N ASP A 56 -31.37 31.53 -21.33
CA ASP A 56 -32.79 31.19 -21.48
C ASP A 56 -33.60 32.40 -21.99
N LEU A 57 -34.40 32.17 -23.02
CA LEU A 57 -35.18 33.19 -23.70
C LEU A 57 -36.67 32.89 -23.56
N ASP A 58 -37.46 33.83 -23.05
CA ASP A 58 -38.91 33.66 -23.01
C ASP A 58 -39.49 33.41 -24.42
N SER A 59 -40.72 32.88 -24.50
CA SER A 59 -41.39 32.52 -25.77
C SER A 59 -41.57 33.65 -26.81
N SER A 60 -41.12 34.87 -26.53
CA SER A 60 -41.05 36.03 -27.43
C SER A 60 -39.62 36.57 -27.68
N GLY A 61 -38.60 35.99 -27.04
CA GLY A 61 -37.18 36.31 -27.23
C GLY A 61 -36.54 35.63 -28.45
N THR A 62 -35.39 36.15 -28.88
CA THR A 62 -34.58 35.61 -30.00
C THR A 62 -33.14 36.12 -29.89
N LEU A 63 -32.16 35.34 -30.36
CA LEU A 63 -30.77 35.77 -30.54
C LEU A 63 -30.34 35.57 -32.01
N THR A 64 -29.37 36.35 -32.49
CA THR A 64 -28.78 36.23 -33.83
C THR A 64 -27.38 36.84 -33.82
N VAL A 65 -26.41 36.22 -34.49
CA VAL A 65 -25.03 36.70 -34.58
C VAL A 65 -24.59 36.84 -36.05
N GLN A 66 -24.08 38.02 -36.39
CA GLN A 66 -23.49 38.30 -37.72
C GLN A 66 -22.04 38.81 -37.64
N GLY A 67 -21.48 38.86 -36.43
CA GLY A 67 -20.11 39.31 -36.15
C GLY A 67 -19.29 38.21 -35.50
N THR A 68 -18.54 38.56 -34.45
CA THR A 68 -17.89 37.60 -33.57
C THR A 68 -18.92 37.05 -32.57
N LEU A 69 -19.13 35.73 -32.55
CA LEU A 69 -19.45 35.03 -31.30
C LEU A 69 -18.10 34.62 -30.69
N ARG A 70 -17.86 34.98 -29.44
CA ARG A 70 -16.79 34.38 -28.64
C ARG A 70 -17.40 33.49 -27.58
N MET A 71 -16.73 32.38 -27.39
CA MET A 71 -17.02 31.35 -26.43
C MET A 71 -15.69 30.89 -25.84
N ASN A 72 -15.77 30.25 -24.70
CA ASN A 72 -14.74 29.40 -24.10
C ASN A 72 -15.51 28.19 -23.50
N PRO A 73 -14.95 27.37 -22.57
CA PRO A 73 -15.62 26.15 -22.12
C PRO A 73 -17.04 26.35 -21.60
N SER A 74 -17.29 27.50 -20.98
CA SER A 74 -18.40 27.69 -20.05
C SER A 74 -19.74 28.08 -20.69
N THR A 75 -19.87 28.04 -22.03
CA THR A 75 -21.09 28.47 -22.73
C THR A 75 -22.17 27.39 -22.74
N ASP A 76 -23.35 27.69 -22.16
CA ASP A 76 -24.55 26.84 -22.26
C ASP A 76 -25.66 27.58 -23.04
N LEU A 77 -26.38 26.83 -23.87
CA LEU A 77 -27.31 27.30 -24.88
C LEU A 77 -28.60 26.47 -24.91
N THR A 78 -28.81 25.57 -23.95
CA THR A 78 -29.82 24.49 -24.01
C THR A 78 -31.27 24.96 -24.16
N ASN A 79 -31.68 26.06 -23.50
CA ASN A 79 -33.01 26.65 -23.67
C ASN A 79 -33.09 27.72 -24.78
N ALA A 80 -31.97 28.06 -25.43
CA ALA A 80 -31.91 29.11 -26.45
C ALA A 80 -32.41 28.63 -27.83
N SER A 81 -33.73 28.61 -28.01
CA SER A 81 -34.46 28.03 -29.17
C SER A 81 -34.07 28.48 -30.60
N SER A 82 -33.15 29.44 -30.78
CA SER A 82 -32.54 29.76 -32.08
C SER A 82 -31.24 30.56 -31.91
N ILE A 83 -30.10 29.92 -32.15
CA ILE A 83 -28.78 30.55 -32.34
C ILE A 83 -28.24 30.16 -33.73
N GLN A 84 -27.67 31.12 -34.46
CA GLN A 84 -27.27 30.93 -35.87
C GLN A 84 -25.98 31.69 -36.19
N LEU A 85 -24.99 31.00 -36.76
CA LEU A 85 -23.75 31.57 -37.31
C LEU A 85 -23.75 31.41 -38.84
N GLN A 86 -24.02 32.50 -39.56
CA GLN A 86 -24.12 32.48 -41.03
C GLN A 86 -22.93 33.21 -41.67
N ASN A 87 -21.93 32.46 -42.17
CA ASN A 87 -20.62 32.97 -42.63
C ASN A 87 -19.82 33.71 -41.53
N GLY A 88 -20.15 33.47 -40.26
CA GLY A 88 -19.46 34.06 -39.11
C GLY A 88 -18.09 33.44 -38.85
N ILE A 89 -17.38 34.01 -37.87
CA ILE A 89 -16.16 33.44 -37.30
C ILE A 89 -16.51 33.08 -35.85
N LEU A 90 -16.22 31.82 -35.49
CA LEU A 90 -16.07 31.45 -34.09
C LEU A 90 -14.66 31.84 -33.67
N GLU A 91 -14.54 32.85 -32.80
CA GLU A 91 -13.29 33.17 -32.11
C GLU A 91 -13.17 32.22 -30.92
N GLY A 92 -12.26 31.25 -31.02
CA GLY A 92 -12.03 30.23 -30.00
C GLY A 92 -10.78 30.48 -29.15
N SER A 93 -10.85 30.05 -27.89
CA SER A 93 -9.76 30.01 -26.90
C SER A 93 -10.22 29.16 -25.70
N GLY A 94 -9.44 28.17 -25.28
CA GLY A 94 -9.92 27.10 -24.39
C GLY A 94 -11.02 26.22 -25.04
N SER A 95 -11.67 25.35 -24.26
CA SER A 95 -12.73 24.43 -24.73
C SER A 95 -13.98 25.12 -25.26
N LEU A 96 -14.84 24.43 -26.00
CA LEU A 96 -15.97 25.01 -26.73
C LEU A 96 -17.09 23.99 -26.98
N VAL A 97 -18.27 24.11 -26.36
CA VAL A 97 -19.43 23.22 -26.65
C VAL A 97 -20.30 23.81 -27.77
N LEU A 98 -20.50 23.08 -28.87
CA LEU A 98 -21.01 23.65 -30.13
C LEU A 98 -22.41 23.19 -30.60
N ASP A 99 -23.11 22.33 -29.86
CA ASP A 99 -24.27 21.59 -30.41
C ASP A 99 -25.52 22.42 -30.73
N GLN A 100 -25.70 23.57 -30.09
CA GLN A 100 -26.79 24.50 -30.41
C GLN A 100 -26.42 25.50 -31.52
N ILE A 101 -25.24 25.34 -32.14
CA ILE A 101 -24.69 26.23 -33.16
C ILE A 101 -24.68 25.52 -34.51
N SER A 102 -25.63 25.90 -35.36
CA SER A 102 -25.63 25.47 -36.76
C SER A 102 -24.59 26.26 -37.58
N PHE A 103 -23.52 25.58 -38.01
CA PHE A 103 -22.55 26.12 -38.95
C PHE A 103 -23.05 26.00 -40.39
N GLY A 104 -23.00 27.11 -41.15
CA GLY A 104 -23.48 27.14 -42.53
C GLY A 104 -22.56 27.89 -43.50
N GLY A 105 -22.15 27.21 -44.57
CA GLY A 105 -21.32 27.77 -45.64
C GLY A 105 -19.82 27.56 -45.38
N LYS A 106 -19.00 28.59 -45.64
CA LYS A 106 -17.54 28.56 -45.43
C LYS A 106 -17.17 28.98 -44.00
N SER A 107 -17.79 28.33 -43.02
CA SER A 107 -17.49 28.48 -41.60
C SER A 107 -16.05 28.06 -41.32
N ARG A 108 -15.40 28.76 -40.39
CA ARG A 108 -14.04 28.47 -39.93
C ARG A 108 -13.92 28.74 -38.44
N ILE A 109 -13.11 27.92 -37.79
CA ILE A 109 -12.61 28.17 -36.44
C ILE A 109 -11.24 28.83 -36.60
N ARG A 110 -11.05 29.96 -35.91
CA ARG A 110 -9.74 30.60 -35.78
C ARG A 110 -9.33 30.53 -34.32
N LEU A 111 -8.16 29.96 -34.09
CA LEU A 111 -7.52 29.95 -32.78
C LEU A 111 -7.02 31.38 -32.53
N LEU A 112 -7.47 32.01 -31.44
CA LEU A 112 -6.89 33.28 -30.96
C LEU A 112 -5.78 33.07 -29.95
N ASP A 113 -5.82 31.90 -29.32
CA ASP A 113 -4.93 31.35 -28.32
C ASP A 113 -5.06 29.82 -28.41
N ASP A 114 -4.37 29.08 -27.56
CA ASP A 114 -4.52 27.64 -27.49
C ASP A 114 -5.98 27.25 -27.15
N THR A 115 -6.54 26.29 -27.87
CA THR A 115 -8.00 26.05 -27.97
C THR A 115 -8.34 24.57 -27.78
N GLU A 116 -9.53 24.28 -27.26
CA GLU A 116 -10.14 22.94 -27.19
C GLU A 116 -11.54 22.97 -27.83
N ILE A 117 -12.11 21.83 -28.24
CA ILE A 117 -13.45 21.77 -28.84
C ILE A 117 -14.23 20.53 -28.39
N ILE A 118 -15.55 20.70 -28.18
CA ILE A 118 -16.54 19.69 -27.80
C ILE A 118 -17.80 19.82 -28.69
N SER A 119 -18.28 18.72 -29.26
CA SER A 119 -19.62 18.67 -29.87
C SER A 119 -20.12 17.22 -29.90
N ALA A 120 -21.41 17.02 -29.66
CA ALA A 120 -22.14 15.78 -29.94
C ALA A 120 -22.42 15.54 -31.45
N ASN A 121 -21.77 16.32 -32.34
CA ASN A 121 -21.89 16.22 -33.78
C ASN A 121 -20.50 16.34 -34.43
N ALA A 122 -20.17 15.42 -35.34
CA ALA A 122 -18.93 15.47 -36.12
C ALA A 122 -18.77 16.81 -36.87
N LEU A 123 -17.59 17.43 -36.77
CA LEU A 123 -17.35 18.79 -37.23
C LEU A 123 -16.77 18.83 -38.65
N ALA A 124 -17.65 19.01 -39.64
CA ALA A 124 -17.25 19.23 -41.03
C ALA A 124 -16.75 20.67 -41.25
N LEU A 125 -15.44 20.86 -41.44
CA LEU A 125 -14.78 22.15 -41.63
C LEU A 125 -13.92 22.19 -42.90
N GLU A 126 -13.72 23.37 -43.48
CA GLU A 126 -12.81 23.55 -44.64
C GLU A 126 -11.33 23.39 -44.24
N THR A 127 -10.96 23.94 -43.07
CA THR A 127 -9.66 23.83 -42.41
C THR A 127 -9.75 24.49 -41.03
N ILE A 128 -8.79 24.21 -40.15
CA ILE A 128 -8.46 25.03 -38.98
C ILE A 128 -7.46 26.12 -39.39
N GLU A 129 -7.57 27.32 -38.82
CA GLU A 129 -6.54 28.36 -38.92
C GLU A 129 -5.69 28.36 -37.63
N PHE A 130 -4.68 27.47 -37.55
CA PHE A 130 -3.84 27.26 -36.35
C PHE A 130 -3.08 28.50 -35.88
N GLN A 131 -2.59 29.34 -36.80
CA GLN A 131 -1.95 30.62 -36.49
C GLN A 131 -0.72 30.54 -35.54
N GLN A 132 -0.04 29.39 -35.46
CA GLN A 132 1.03 29.01 -34.52
C GLN A 132 0.58 28.60 -33.10
N HIS A 133 -0.73 28.62 -32.83
CA HIS A 133 -1.34 28.11 -31.60
C HIS A 133 -1.62 26.61 -31.68
N HIS A 134 -1.85 26.01 -30.52
CA HIS A 134 -2.28 24.62 -30.35
C HIS A 134 -3.81 24.50 -30.47
N LEU A 135 -4.27 23.45 -31.17
CA LEU A 135 -5.63 22.94 -31.00
C LEU A 135 -5.56 21.60 -30.29
N ARG A 136 -6.42 21.39 -29.29
CA ARG A 136 -6.81 20.09 -28.75
C ARG A 136 -8.29 19.81 -29.09
N LEU A 137 -8.73 18.56 -29.12
CA LEU A 137 -10.16 18.21 -29.12
C LEU A 137 -10.47 17.50 -27.79
N ASN A 138 -11.65 17.74 -27.21
CA ASN A 138 -11.93 17.41 -25.80
C ASN A 138 -13.25 16.63 -25.62
N SER A 139 -13.70 15.89 -26.64
CA SER A 139 -14.85 14.97 -26.55
C SER A 139 -14.81 13.94 -27.68
N GLU A 140 -15.06 12.66 -27.33
CA GLU A 140 -15.18 11.49 -28.21
C GLU A 140 -16.16 11.63 -29.39
N THR A 141 -17.08 12.59 -29.34
CA THR A 141 -18.09 12.82 -30.41
C THR A 141 -17.76 13.99 -31.32
N THR A 142 -16.61 14.64 -31.07
CA THR A 142 -16.14 15.84 -31.80
C THR A 142 -15.35 15.44 -33.05
N ASP A 143 -15.77 14.36 -33.72
CA ASP A 143 -15.04 13.71 -34.80
C ASP A 143 -14.67 14.73 -35.88
N LEU A 144 -13.37 14.93 -36.06
CA LEU A 144 -12.87 16.01 -36.89
C LEU A 144 -12.61 15.48 -38.30
N THR A 145 -13.65 15.52 -39.13
CA THR A 145 -13.53 15.22 -40.55
C THR A 145 -12.90 16.41 -41.28
N LEU A 146 -11.61 16.32 -41.59
CA LEU A 146 -10.92 17.29 -42.43
C LEU A 146 -10.82 16.80 -43.89
N GLU A 147 -10.93 17.74 -44.82
CA GLU A 147 -10.54 17.54 -46.22
C GLU A 147 -9.01 17.32 -46.33
N HIS A 148 -8.22 18.11 -45.58
CA HIS A 148 -6.74 18.08 -45.56
C HIS A 148 -6.21 18.56 -44.19
N LEU A 149 -5.05 18.08 -43.76
CA LEU A 149 -4.33 18.60 -42.58
C LEU A 149 -2.91 19.05 -42.96
N ILE A 150 -2.57 20.30 -42.62
CA ILE A 150 -1.21 20.85 -42.73
C ILE A 150 -0.83 21.37 -41.34
N LEU A 151 0.17 20.73 -40.71
CA LEU A 151 0.63 21.09 -39.37
C LEU A 151 1.97 21.82 -39.47
N ASN A 152 1.96 23.10 -39.08
CA ASN A 152 3.13 23.97 -39.03
C ASN A 152 3.02 24.88 -37.79
N ALA A 153 3.46 24.35 -36.64
CA ALA A 153 3.50 25.04 -35.37
C ALA A 153 4.77 24.57 -34.64
N PRO A 154 5.77 25.45 -34.39
CA PRO A 154 7.10 24.99 -34.02
C PRO A 154 7.20 24.46 -32.58
N GLY A 155 8.00 23.42 -32.38
CA GLY A 155 8.25 22.82 -31.07
C GLY A 155 7.11 21.90 -30.63
N GLU A 156 6.58 22.15 -29.43
CA GLU A 156 5.51 21.34 -28.83
C GLU A 156 4.09 21.69 -29.30
N ASN A 157 3.95 22.76 -30.09
CA ASN A 157 2.66 23.20 -30.59
C ASN A 157 2.19 22.31 -31.77
N GLY A 158 0.88 22.28 -32.02
CA GLY A 158 0.32 21.52 -33.15
C GLY A 158 -1.14 21.15 -32.96
N LEU A 159 -1.48 19.91 -33.30
CA LEU A 159 -2.82 19.34 -33.13
C LEU A 159 -2.75 18.20 -32.10
N ASP A 160 -3.57 18.31 -31.07
CA ASP A 160 -3.98 17.22 -30.18
C ASP A 160 -5.45 16.90 -30.49
N THR A 161 -5.88 15.64 -30.36
CA THR A 161 -7.30 15.27 -30.56
C THR A 161 -7.96 14.74 -29.30
N GLY A 162 -7.24 14.65 -28.19
CA GLY A 162 -7.76 14.11 -26.93
C GLY A 162 -8.42 12.76 -27.16
N LEU A 163 -9.72 12.66 -26.88
CA LEU A 163 -10.51 11.44 -27.09
C LEU A 163 -11.22 11.37 -28.46
N ALA A 164 -11.12 12.40 -29.30
CA ALA A 164 -11.86 12.51 -30.56
C ALA A 164 -11.15 11.82 -31.73
N ASP A 165 -11.93 11.19 -32.62
CA ASP A 165 -11.42 10.60 -33.84
C ASP A 165 -11.02 11.68 -34.86
N LEU A 166 -9.84 11.51 -35.45
CA LEU A 166 -9.33 12.34 -36.54
C LEU A 166 -9.29 11.52 -37.83
N THR A 167 -10.30 11.73 -38.65
CA THR A 167 -10.38 11.20 -40.01
C THR A 167 -9.87 12.25 -41.00
N VAL A 168 -8.69 12.02 -41.56
CA VAL A 168 -8.17 12.82 -42.68
C VAL A 168 -8.40 12.07 -43.98
N ASN A 169 -9.30 12.61 -44.82
CA ASN A 169 -9.64 12.05 -46.14
C ASN A 169 -8.60 12.35 -47.23
N GLY A 170 -7.63 13.22 -46.91
CA GLY A 170 -6.57 13.69 -47.80
C GLY A 170 -5.18 13.32 -47.30
N SER A 171 -4.26 14.29 -47.35
CA SER A 171 -2.88 14.15 -46.86
C SER A 171 -2.72 14.62 -45.42
N VAL A 172 -1.78 13.99 -44.70
CA VAL A 172 -1.26 14.44 -43.40
C VAL A 172 0.20 14.83 -43.60
N ASP A 173 0.49 16.13 -43.46
CA ASP A 173 1.82 16.72 -43.61
C ASP A 173 2.24 17.43 -42.31
N VAL A 174 3.14 16.80 -41.54
CA VAL A 174 3.66 17.31 -40.26
C VAL A 174 5.06 17.90 -40.48
N GLN A 175 5.09 19.15 -40.97
CA GLN A 175 6.31 19.86 -41.35
C GLN A 175 7.16 20.29 -40.15
N SER A 176 6.49 20.71 -39.09
CA SER A 176 7.09 20.93 -37.77
C SER A 176 6.00 21.03 -36.72
N GLY A 177 6.22 20.39 -35.57
CA GLY A 177 5.32 20.39 -34.44
C GLY A 177 4.98 19.00 -33.94
N ARG A 178 4.04 18.96 -32.99
CA ARG A 178 3.51 17.73 -32.41
C ARG A 178 2.14 17.39 -33.01
N LEU A 179 1.99 16.17 -33.52
CA LEU A 179 0.67 15.55 -33.72
C LEU A 179 0.42 14.60 -32.55
N ALA A 180 -0.57 14.93 -31.71
CA ALA A 180 -0.89 14.24 -30.48
C ALA A 180 -2.32 13.72 -30.47
N SER A 181 -2.58 12.71 -29.66
CA SER A 181 -3.92 12.37 -29.19
C SER A 181 -3.83 11.76 -27.79
N SER A 182 -4.92 11.81 -27.03
CA SER A 182 -4.97 11.33 -25.64
C SER A 182 -6.06 10.27 -25.40
N GLY A 183 -6.51 9.56 -26.46
CA GLY A 183 -7.49 8.47 -26.39
C GLY A 183 -8.29 8.18 -27.67
N GLY A 184 -8.30 9.07 -28.66
CA GLY A 184 -9.09 8.89 -29.88
C GLY A 184 -8.50 7.89 -30.88
N MET A 185 -9.15 7.76 -32.04
CA MET A 185 -8.58 7.11 -33.22
C MET A 185 -7.90 8.10 -34.16
N PHE A 186 -6.67 7.80 -34.54
CA PHE A 186 -6.07 8.34 -35.76
C PHE A 186 -6.38 7.38 -36.92
N ASP A 187 -7.28 7.76 -37.83
CA ASP A 187 -7.53 7.03 -39.08
C ASP A 187 -6.95 7.80 -40.27
N PHE A 188 -5.80 7.33 -40.75
CA PHE A 188 -5.10 7.93 -41.88
C PHE A 188 -5.32 7.10 -43.15
N SER A 189 -6.25 7.60 -43.97
CA SER A 189 -6.70 6.99 -45.23
C SER A 189 -5.79 7.28 -46.44
N GLY A 190 -4.77 8.12 -46.27
CA GLY A 190 -3.83 8.53 -47.29
C GLY A 190 -2.41 8.67 -46.75
N SER A 191 -1.49 9.23 -47.56
CA SER A 191 -0.07 9.30 -47.21
C SER A 191 0.19 10.14 -45.96
N VAL A 192 0.84 9.53 -44.96
CA VAL A 192 1.33 10.13 -43.72
C VAL A 192 2.82 10.44 -43.87
N GLN A 193 3.26 11.65 -43.55
CA GLN A 193 4.69 12.03 -43.53
C GLN A 193 5.04 12.85 -42.30
N PHE A 194 6.17 12.50 -41.68
CA PHE A 194 6.75 13.10 -40.48
C PHE A 194 8.23 13.44 -40.76
N ASP A 195 8.66 14.66 -40.43
CA ASP A 195 10.07 15.05 -40.54
C ASP A 195 10.93 14.39 -39.45
N PRO A 196 12.04 13.71 -39.79
CA PRO A 196 12.84 12.92 -38.84
C PRO A 196 13.64 13.76 -37.82
N SER A 197 13.58 15.09 -37.87
CA SER A 197 14.29 16.00 -36.95
C SER A 197 13.39 17.04 -36.28
N PHE A 198 12.19 17.33 -36.83
CA PHE A 198 11.33 18.43 -36.37
C PHE A 198 9.87 18.03 -36.09
N SER A 199 9.53 16.73 -36.14
CA SER A 199 8.19 16.24 -35.85
C SER A 199 8.17 15.19 -34.73
N VAL A 200 7.10 15.23 -33.93
CA VAL A 200 6.82 14.27 -32.84
C VAL A 200 5.44 13.67 -33.05
N LEU A 201 5.35 12.34 -32.98
CA LEU A 201 4.07 11.64 -32.80
C LEU A 201 3.90 11.33 -31.32
N GLU A 202 2.80 11.81 -30.73
CA GLU A 202 2.49 11.59 -29.31
C GLU A 202 1.17 10.82 -29.17
N LEU A 203 1.27 9.55 -28.79
CA LEU A 203 0.14 8.64 -28.59
C LEU A 203 -0.01 8.40 -27.09
N ASP A 204 -1.03 9.01 -26.48
CA ASP A 204 -1.48 8.71 -25.13
C ASP A 204 -2.88 8.07 -25.22
N ASN A 205 -3.12 6.88 -24.67
CA ASN A 205 -4.39 6.10 -24.77
C ASN A 205 -4.97 5.87 -26.20
N THR A 206 -4.28 6.32 -27.24
CA THR A 206 -4.75 6.52 -28.62
C THR A 206 -4.65 5.25 -29.44
N THR A 207 -5.64 4.99 -30.31
CA THR A 207 -5.56 3.93 -31.33
C THR A 207 -5.05 4.49 -32.66
N LEU A 208 -3.88 4.03 -33.10
CA LEU A 208 -3.34 4.38 -34.42
C LEU A 208 -3.77 3.36 -35.48
N ASN A 209 -4.64 3.78 -36.40
CA ASN A 209 -5.06 2.99 -37.56
C ASN A 209 -4.41 3.50 -38.85
N LEU A 210 -3.97 2.56 -39.69
CA LEU A 210 -3.19 2.83 -40.89
C LEU A 210 -3.78 2.04 -42.08
N SER A 211 -4.00 2.72 -43.21
CA SER A 211 -4.37 2.09 -44.48
C SER A 211 -3.17 1.81 -45.40
N GLU A 212 -2.02 2.44 -45.14
CA GLU A 212 -0.75 2.26 -45.86
C GLU A 212 0.41 2.11 -44.85
N LEU A 213 1.59 1.64 -45.29
CA LEU A 213 2.74 1.41 -44.42
C LEU A 213 3.28 2.72 -43.83
N PHE A 214 3.57 2.72 -42.52
CA PHE A 214 4.15 3.86 -41.81
C PHE A 214 5.48 3.47 -41.16
N GLN A 215 6.56 4.10 -41.61
CA GLN A 215 7.88 4.03 -40.98
C GLN A 215 8.07 5.28 -40.12
N LEU A 216 8.30 5.11 -38.81
CA LEU A 216 8.50 6.20 -37.87
C LEU A 216 9.93 6.18 -37.32
N SER A 217 10.83 6.93 -37.96
CA SER A 217 12.23 7.06 -37.55
C SER A 217 12.51 8.41 -36.86
N SER A 218 11.56 8.89 -36.05
CA SER A 218 11.69 10.11 -35.24
C SER A 218 11.39 9.79 -33.77
N VAL A 219 10.90 10.78 -33.00
CA VAL A 219 10.46 10.56 -31.63
C VAL A 219 9.02 10.05 -31.62
N LEU A 220 8.83 8.85 -31.08
CA LEU A 220 7.52 8.34 -30.65
C LEU A 220 7.39 8.59 -29.15
N ARG A 221 6.48 9.47 -28.75
CA ARG A 221 6.02 9.53 -27.36
C ARG A 221 4.86 8.57 -27.20
N PHE A 222 5.00 7.62 -26.29
CA PHE A 222 4.02 6.57 -26.06
C PHE A 222 3.60 6.55 -24.60
N ARG A 223 2.31 6.81 -24.33
CA ARG A 223 1.78 6.97 -22.97
C ARG A 223 0.42 6.30 -22.78
N GLY A 224 0.03 6.16 -21.51
CA GLY A 224 -1.26 5.59 -21.12
C GLY A 224 -1.49 4.18 -21.68
N ALA A 225 -2.72 3.91 -22.10
CA ALA A 225 -3.17 2.65 -22.69
C ALA A 225 -3.22 2.68 -24.22
N SER A 226 -2.25 3.32 -24.87
CA SER A 226 -2.22 3.46 -26.34
C SER A 226 -2.20 2.11 -27.07
N SER A 227 -2.78 2.10 -28.27
CA SER A 227 -2.93 0.92 -29.13
C SER A 227 -2.19 1.16 -30.45
N LEU A 228 -1.04 0.50 -30.61
CA LEU A 228 -0.33 0.41 -31.88
C LEU A 228 -1.00 -0.63 -32.80
N PRO A 229 -0.93 -0.48 -34.13
CA PRO A 229 -1.55 -1.42 -35.06
C PRO A 229 -0.76 -2.74 -35.09
N ALA A 230 -1.24 -3.72 -34.33
CA ALA A 230 -0.69 -5.09 -34.23
C ALA A 230 -0.94 -5.92 -35.52
N ASN A 231 -0.39 -5.46 -36.65
CA ASN A 231 -0.68 -5.98 -37.99
C ASN A 231 0.48 -5.84 -39.00
N ASP A 232 1.71 -5.68 -38.52
CA ASP A 232 2.94 -5.52 -39.31
C ASP A 232 2.98 -4.27 -40.23
N LEU A 233 2.10 -3.26 -40.04
CA LEU A 233 2.12 -1.99 -40.81
C LEU A 233 2.95 -0.85 -40.20
N LEU A 234 3.38 -0.99 -38.94
CA LEU A 234 4.21 -0.01 -38.22
C LEU A 234 5.63 -0.55 -37.98
N ASP A 235 6.62 0.20 -38.44
CA ASP A 235 8.04 -0.06 -38.25
C ASP A 235 8.67 1.02 -37.34
N LEU A 236 9.24 0.58 -36.22
CA LEU A 236 9.93 1.39 -35.21
C LEU A 236 11.45 1.15 -35.19
N SER A 237 12.01 0.59 -36.27
CA SER A 237 13.46 0.43 -36.44
C SER A 237 14.13 1.82 -36.50
N GLY A 238 15.09 2.06 -35.60
CA GLY A 238 15.73 3.37 -35.42
C GLY A 238 14.86 4.45 -34.76
N ALA A 239 13.69 4.11 -34.20
CA ALA A 239 12.88 5.03 -33.42
C ALA A 239 13.45 5.27 -32.02
N SER A 240 13.26 6.49 -31.51
CA SER A 240 13.46 6.81 -30.08
C SER A 240 12.09 6.83 -29.40
N ILE A 241 11.83 5.82 -28.55
CA ILE A 241 10.55 5.69 -27.85
C ILE A 241 10.65 6.37 -26.48
N GLU A 242 10.05 7.56 -26.37
CA GLU A 242 9.84 8.27 -25.11
C GLU A 242 8.61 7.67 -24.40
N LEU A 243 8.86 6.69 -23.50
CA LEU A 243 7.84 5.83 -22.91
C LEU A 243 7.35 6.36 -21.55
N GLY A 244 6.03 6.45 -21.38
CA GLY A 244 5.33 6.85 -20.15
C GLY A 244 3.96 6.18 -20.06
N GLY A 245 3.90 4.86 -20.21
CA GLY A 245 2.66 4.09 -20.36
C GLY A 245 2.87 2.60 -20.61
N ASN A 246 1.82 1.91 -21.06
CA ASN A 246 1.78 0.45 -21.21
C ASN A 246 1.95 0.02 -22.68
N LEU A 247 3.19 -0.20 -23.11
CA LEU A 247 3.54 -0.51 -24.50
C LEU A 247 3.39 -2.01 -24.80
N ASN A 248 2.39 -2.38 -25.62
CA ASN A 248 2.34 -3.70 -26.25
C ASN A 248 3.13 -3.69 -27.56
N LEU A 249 4.05 -4.65 -27.73
CA LEU A 249 4.88 -4.82 -28.94
C LEU A 249 4.45 -6.02 -29.82
N GLU A 250 3.32 -6.65 -29.52
CA GLU A 250 2.73 -7.68 -30.39
C GLU A 250 2.36 -7.13 -31.78
N GLY A 251 2.89 -7.74 -32.84
CA GLY A 251 2.61 -7.34 -34.23
C GLY A 251 3.30 -6.03 -34.68
N ILE A 252 4.30 -5.56 -33.93
CA ILE A 252 5.11 -4.37 -34.22
C ILE A 252 6.56 -4.80 -34.53
N HIS A 253 7.22 -4.14 -35.48
CA HIS A 253 8.62 -4.40 -35.77
C HIS A 253 9.56 -3.48 -34.98
N THR A 254 10.46 -4.10 -34.22
CA THR A 254 11.54 -3.48 -33.43
C THR A 254 12.82 -4.30 -33.62
N ASP A 255 13.98 -3.68 -33.38
CA ASP A 255 15.27 -4.36 -33.38
C ASP A 255 16.24 -3.77 -32.33
N ASN A 256 17.53 -4.12 -32.42
CA ASN A 256 18.54 -3.60 -31.52
C ASN A 256 18.94 -2.12 -31.78
N THR A 257 18.31 -1.45 -32.74
CA THR A 257 18.38 0.01 -32.97
C THR A 257 17.15 0.76 -32.46
N THR A 258 16.10 0.05 -32.01
CA THR A 258 15.00 0.66 -31.25
C THR A 258 15.46 0.93 -29.81
N PHE A 259 15.37 2.19 -29.38
CA PHE A 259 15.74 2.64 -28.03
C PHE A 259 14.51 3.00 -27.22
N ILE A 260 14.50 2.65 -25.93
CA ILE A 260 13.45 3.05 -24.99
C ILE A 260 14.04 3.98 -23.94
N GLU A 261 13.49 5.18 -23.86
CA GLU A 261 13.77 6.16 -22.83
C GLU A 261 12.53 6.33 -21.96
N LEU A 262 12.64 5.96 -20.67
CA LEU A 262 11.54 6.17 -19.74
C LEU A 262 11.41 7.67 -19.41
N LYS A 263 10.18 8.17 -19.48
CA LYS A 263 9.75 9.53 -19.08
C LYS A 263 8.72 9.51 -17.95
N ASP A 264 8.14 8.35 -17.68
CA ASP A 264 7.33 8.07 -16.49
C ASP A 264 7.43 6.57 -16.16
N ASN A 265 6.93 6.18 -14.98
CA ASN A 265 6.71 4.79 -14.61
C ASN A 265 5.82 4.11 -15.66
N SER A 266 6.37 3.11 -16.34
CA SER A 266 5.81 2.51 -17.56
C SER A 266 5.70 1.00 -17.45
N SER A 267 5.00 0.35 -18.38
CA SER A 267 5.14 -1.08 -18.60
C SER A 267 5.35 -1.46 -20.05
N ILE A 268 5.95 -2.62 -20.29
CA ILE A 268 6.05 -3.24 -21.62
C ILE A 268 5.43 -4.63 -21.57
N SER A 269 4.74 -5.03 -22.64
CA SER A 269 4.12 -6.34 -22.77
C SER A 269 4.34 -6.97 -24.16
N SER A 270 4.37 -8.29 -24.19
CA SER A 270 4.55 -9.09 -25.41
C SER A 270 3.95 -10.49 -25.24
N GLN A 271 3.80 -11.24 -26.34
CA GLN A 271 3.53 -12.69 -26.33
C GLN A 271 4.74 -13.46 -26.91
N GLY A 272 5.89 -13.33 -26.24
CA GLY A 272 7.16 -13.95 -26.64
C GLY A 272 8.37 -13.02 -26.51
N GLU A 273 9.55 -13.54 -26.85
CA GLU A 273 10.83 -12.83 -26.75
C GLU A 273 10.88 -11.61 -27.70
N VAL A 274 10.95 -10.41 -27.15
CA VAL A 274 11.17 -9.16 -27.90
C VAL A 274 12.62 -8.71 -27.72
N MET A 275 13.25 -8.29 -28.81
CA MET A 275 14.60 -7.72 -28.82
C MET A 275 14.54 -6.20 -28.90
N LEU A 276 15.28 -5.53 -28.04
CA LEU A 276 15.43 -4.07 -28.00
C LEU A 276 16.92 -3.73 -27.85
N GLY A 277 17.30 -2.49 -28.22
CA GLY A 277 18.67 -2.00 -28.05
C GLY A 277 19.03 -1.79 -26.58
N ARG A 278 18.67 -0.62 -26.05
CA ARG A 278 18.92 -0.22 -24.65
C ARG A 278 17.69 0.38 -23.99
N LEU A 279 17.62 0.19 -22.68
CA LEU A 279 16.66 0.84 -21.78
C LEU A 279 17.36 1.94 -20.98
N MET A 280 16.91 3.18 -21.14
CA MET A 280 17.34 4.32 -20.34
C MET A 280 16.30 4.59 -19.25
N THR A 281 16.65 4.29 -17.99
CA THR A 281 15.72 4.39 -16.84
C THR A 281 15.47 5.82 -16.39
N HIS A 282 16.51 6.67 -16.37
CA HIS A 282 16.44 8.08 -15.95
C HIS A 282 15.79 8.35 -14.57
N GLY A 283 15.77 7.36 -13.67
CA GLY A 283 15.08 7.44 -12.37
C GLY A 283 13.61 7.00 -12.38
N TYR A 284 13.07 6.60 -13.53
CA TYR A 284 11.71 6.08 -13.70
C TYR A 284 11.65 4.55 -13.65
N SER A 285 10.46 4.02 -13.40
CA SER A 285 10.22 2.59 -13.25
C SER A 285 9.77 1.91 -14.55
N LEU A 286 10.14 0.65 -14.75
CA LEU A 286 9.62 -0.19 -15.84
C LEU A 286 9.04 -1.48 -15.28
N GLU A 287 7.75 -1.71 -15.47
CA GLU A 287 7.09 -2.99 -15.21
C GLU A 287 7.05 -3.89 -16.47
N LEU A 288 7.18 -5.20 -16.30
CA LEU A 288 6.79 -6.16 -17.35
C LEU A 288 5.30 -6.48 -17.17
N GLY A 289 4.45 -5.96 -18.05
CA GLY A 289 2.99 -5.95 -17.88
C GLY A 289 2.28 -7.31 -17.95
N SER A 290 3.01 -8.43 -18.00
CA SER A 290 2.47 -9.78 -17.85
C SER A 290 3.56 -10.82 -17.57
N ALA A 291 3.16 -11.95 -16.97
CA ALA A 291 4.03 -13.12 -16.81
C ALA A 291 4.41 -13.85 -18.13
N ASN A 292 3.83 -13.45 -19.27
CA ASN A 292 4.23 -13.93 -20.61
C ASN A 292 5.25 -12.99 -21.29
N THR A 293 5.56 -11.84 -20.68
CA THR A 293 6.47 -10.86 -21.24
C THR A 293 7.91 -11.32 -21.05
N ASP A 294 8.59 -11.66 -22.15
CA ASP A 294 10.01 -11.99 -22.19
C ASP A 294 10.75 -10.87 -22.92
N LEU A 295 11.48 -10.00 -22.19
CA LEU A 295 12.33 -8.98 -22.80
C LEU A 295 13.80 -9.42 -22.80
N SER A 296 14.44 -9.37 -23.97
CA SER A 296 15.89 -9.44 -24.11
C SER A 296 16.45 -8.09 -24.51
N LEU A 297 17.11 -7.42 -23.56
CA LEU A 297 17.89 -6.21 -23.80
C LEU A 297 19.34 -6.56 -24.14
N LEU A 298 20.06 -5.69 -24.87
CA LEU A 298 21.53 -5.77 -24.88
C LEU A 298 22.05 -5.36 -23.48
N GLY A 299 21.67 -4.16 -23.04
CA GLY A 299 22.02 -3.59 -21.75
C GLY A 299 21.03 -2.55 -21.25
N ILE A 300 21.25 -2.07 -20.03
CA ILE A 300 20.48 -1.02 -19.35
C ILE A 300 21.43 0.15 -19.08
N GLY A 301 20.96 1.38 -19.26
CA GLY A 301 21.78 2.58 -19.22
C GLY A 301 22.67 2.75 -20.45
N GLU A 302 23.48 3.82 -20.41
CA GLU A 302 24.42 4.21 -21.47
C GLU A 302 25.38 3.05 -21.84
N PRO A 303 25.83 2.96 -23.10
CA PRO A 303 26.84 1.98 -23.49
C PRO A 303 28.14 2.17 -22.70
N THR A 304 28.71 1.05 -22.25
CA THR A 304 29.99 0.95 -21.52
C THR A 304 31.19 1.21 -22.45
N GLN A 305 31.26 2.44 -22.96
CA GLN A 305 32.16 2.97 -24.00
C GLN A 305 32.02 2.29 -25.37
N THR A 306 31.50 3.05 -26.34
CA THR A 306 31.61 2.69 -27.76
C THR A 306 33.08 2.72 -28.21
N PRO A 307 33.56 1.74 -29.00
CA PRO A 307 34.97 1.66 -29.42
C PRO A 307 35.32 2.62 -30.58
N GLU A 308 34.84 3.87 -30.53
CA GLU A 308 35.16 4.93 -31.52
C GLU A 308 35.68 6.26 -30.93
N GLU A 309 35.65 6.47 -29.60
CA GLU A 309 36.27 7.66 -28.96
C GLU A 309 37.54 7.35 -28.15
N ARG A 310 38.36 6.39 -28.60
CA ARG A 310 39.73 6.20 -28.08
C ARG A 310 40.79 5.96 -29.15
N ASP A 311 40.75 6.77 -30.21
CA ASP A 311 41.79 6.79 -31.25
C ASP A 311 42.36 8.21 -31.46
N LEU A 312 43.22 8.68 -30.55
CA LEU A 312 44.16 9.79 -30.79
C LEU A 312 45.33 9.94 -29.77
N ASP A 313 45.81 8.86 -29.14
CA ASP A 313 47.16 8.83 -28.53
C ASP A 313 47.83 7.47 -28.75
N SER A 314 48.78 7.44 -29.69
CA SER A 314 49.42 6.21 -30.18
C SER A 314 50.66 5.84 -29.35
N SER A 315 50.49 5.74 -28.02
CA SER A 315 51.60 5.48 -27.09
C SER A 315 51.29 4.50 -25.94
N PHE A 316 50.10 3.91 -25.88
CA PHE A 316 49.77 2.85 -24.92
C PHE A 316 50.15 1.47 -25.48
N ASN A 317 51.19 0.87 -24.91
CA ASN A 317 51.54 -0.55 -25.05
C ASN A 317 50.66 -1.34 -24.07
N MET A 318 50.08 -2.46 -24.49
CA MET A 318 49.31 -3.32 -23.59
C MET A 318 50.24 -4.21 -22.73
N SER A 319 49.65 -4.97 -21.79
CA SER A 319 50.36 -6.05 -21.10
C SER A 319 50.17 -7.36 -21.88
N PRO A 320 51.20 -8.24 -21.97
CA PRO A 320 51.10 -9.52 -22.68
C PRO A 320 49.98 -10.43 -22.15
N VAL A 321 49.34 -11.20 -23.02
CA VAL A 321 48.27 -12.12 -22.68
C VAL A 321 48.78 -13.57 -22.68
N ILE A 322 48.56 -14.28 -21.59
CA ILE A 322 48.84 -15.71 -21.47
C ILE A 322 47.59 -16.47 -21.94
N GLU A 323 47.56 -16.87 -23.21
CA GLU A 323 46.41 -17.53 -23.84
C GLU A 323 46.14 -18.93 -23.25
N SER A 324 47.19 -19.65 -22.86
CA SER A 324 47.08 -20.93 -22.15
C SER A 324 48.38 -21.33 -21.45
N LEU A 325 48.26 -22.15 -20.41
CA LEU A 325 49.38 -22.77 -19.68
C LEU A 325 49.08 -24.26 -19.49
N ASN A 326 50.00 -25.13 -19.93
CA ASN A 326 49.83 -26.59 -19.88
C ASN A 326 51.09 -27.28 -19.33
N ALA A 327 50.93 -28.39 -18.62
CA ALA A 327 52.02 -29.23 -18.11
C ALA A 327 52.06 -30.62 -18.78
N GLU A 328 53.25 -31.13 -19.04
CA GLU A 328 53.54 -32.49 -19.50
C GLU A 328 54.60 -33.12 -18.60
N ARG A 329 54.33 -34.30 -18.01
CA ARG A 329 55.32 -34.99 -17.18
C ARG A 329 56.28 -35.84 -18.01
N LEU A 330 57.57 -35.59 -17.86
CA LEU A 330 58.64 -36.26 -18.58
C LEU A 330 59.01 -37.62 -17.94
N GLN A 331 59.67 -38.48 -18.72
CA GLN A 331 60.07 -39.83 -18.28
C GLN A 331 61.14 -39.84 -17.17
N ASP A 332 61.78 -38.71 -16.87
CA ASP A 332 62.71 -38.54 -15.75
C ASP A 332 62.04 -38.02 -14.46
N GLY A 333 60.71 -37.80 -14.49
CA GLY A 333 59.91 -37.27 -13.38
C GLY A 333 59.62 -35.76 -13.47
N SER A 334 60.43 -35.00 -14.21
CA SER A 334 60.33 -33.54 -14.38
C SER A 334 58.99 -33.11 -14.99
N LEU A 335 58.54 -31.87 -14.70
CA LEU A 335 57.40 -31.25 -15.40
C LEU A 335 57.90 -30.28 -16.47
N LYS A 336 57.49 -30.51 -17.72
CA LYS A 336 57.62 -29.55 -18.82
C LYS A 336 56.37 -28.68 -18.87
N TRP A 337 56.54 -27.38 -18.73
CA TRP A 337 55.47 -26.40 -18.89
C TRP A 337 55.55 -25.76 -20.27
N ASN A 338 54.39 -25.58 -20.92
CA ASN A 338 54.26 -24.92 -22.21
C ASN A 338 53.18 -23.83 -22.07
N ALA A 339 53.58 -22.56 -22.20
CA ALA A 339 52.68 -21.41 -22.21
C ALA A 339 52.53 -20.87 -23.64
N VAL A 340 51.31 -20.58 -24.07
CA VAL A 340 51.06 -19.79 -25.29
C VAL A 340 50.82 -18.34 -24.90
N ILE A 341 51.53 -17.42 -25.54
CA ILE A 341 51.56 -16.01 -25.19
C ILE A 341 51.41 -15.17 -26.45
N SER A 342 50.56 -14.14 -26.40
CA SER A 342 50.39 -13.11 -27.41
C SER A 342 50.52 -11.71 -26.81
N ASP A 343 50.93 -10.75 -27.63
CA ASP A 343 51.12 -9.36 -27.21
C ASP A 343 50.88 -8.38 -28.38
N ASP A 344 50.74 -7.09 -28.11
CA ASP A 344 50.70 -6.06 -29.17
C ASP A 344 52.11 -5.72 -29.69
N SER A 345 53.13 -5.80 -28.83
CA SER A 345 54.54 -5.80 -29.20
C SER A 345 55.01 -7.14 -29.77
N ALA A 346 56.19 -7.14 -30.40
CA ALA A 346 56.66 -8.27 -31.19
C ALA A 346 57.29 -9.35 -30.29
N PHE A 347 56.78 -10.60 -30.29
CA PHE A 347 57.10 -11.72 -29.40
C PHE A 347 58.58 -11.86 -28.94
N SER A 348 59.55 -11.49 -29.79
CA SER A 348 60.97 -11.34 -29.45
C SER A 348 61.30 -10.35 -28.30
N THR A 349 60.40 -9.43 -27.95
CA THR A 349 60.51 -8.49 -26.82
C THR A 349 59.90 -9.04 -25.53
N LEU A 350 59.27 -10.22 -25.58
CA LEU A 350 58.74 -10.88 -24.39
C LEU A 350 59.82 -11.72 -23.72
N THR A 351 59.94 -11.59 -22.40
CA THR A 351 60.68 -12.50 -21.53
C THR A 351 59.73 -13.12 -20.50
N THR A 352 60.13 -14.21 -19.87
CA THR A 352 59.32 -14.89 -18.85
C THR A 352 60.12 -15.26 -17.61
N HIS A 353 59.54 -14.98 -16.45
CA HIS A 353 60.03 -15.47 -15.16
C HIS A 353 59.14 -16.62 -14.67
N TRP A 354 59.77 -17.65 -14.11
CA TRP A 354 59.11 -18.86 -13.62
C TRP A 354 59.63 -19.15 -12.22
N GLU A 355 58.75 -19.03 -11.23
CA GLU A 355 59.06 -19.30 -9.82
C GLU A 355 58.12 -20.37 -9.27
N TYR A 356 58.60 -21.15 -8.29
CA TYR A 356 57.78 -22.10 -7.54
C TYR A 356 57.74 -21.69 -6.08
N LEU A 357 56.61 -21.12 -5.67
CA LEU A 357 56.36 -20.51 -4.37
C LEU A 357 55.65 -21.49 -3.43
N PHE A 358 55.83 -21.27 -2.13
CA PHE A 358 55.17 -21.99 -1.02
C PHE A 358 55.42 -23.51 -0.92
N GLY A 359 56.07 -24.13 -1.90
CA GLY A 359 56.55 -25.51 -1.88
C GLY A 359 58.06 -25.65 -1.63
N ALA A 360 58.57 -26.88 -1.76
CA ALA A 360 60.02 -27.11 -1.76
C ALA A 360 60.64 -26.52 -3.05
N PRO A 361 61.77 -25.79 -2.99
CA PRO A 361 62.30 -25.05 -4.14
C PRO A 361 62.63 -25.97 -5.33
N ARG A 362 62.31 -25.50 -6.54
CA ARG A 362 62.50 -26.23 -7.81
C ARG A 362 63.34 -25.40 -8.79
N GLU A 363 64.25 -26.04 -9.51
CA GLU A 363 65.04 -25.36 -10.56
C GLU A 363 64.37 -25.49 -11.93
N PHE A 364 64.05 -24.34 -12.52
CA PHE A 364 63.63 -24.23 -13.92
C PHE A 364 64.86 -24.17 -14.84
N ARG A 365 64.88 -25.03 -15.86
CA ARG A 365 65.87 -24.95 -16.95
C ARG A 365 65.59 -23.71 -17.80
N THR A 366 66.56 -23.23 -18.56
CA THR A 366 66.39 -22.04 -19.42
C THR A 366 65.17 -22.19 -20.37
N PRO A 367 64.21 -21.24 -20.39
CA PRO A 367 63.07 -21.30 -21.28
C PRO A 367 63.44 -21.29 -22.77
N SER A 368 62.61 -21.95 -23.58
CA SER A 368 62.74 -22.06 -25.03
C SER A 368 61.56 -21.36 -25.70
N TYR A 369 61.84 -20.29 -26.43
CA TYR A 369 60.85 -19.45 -27.10
C TYR A 369 60.65 -19.89 -28.55
N ILE A 370 59.40 -20.15 -28.95
CA ILE A 370 59.02 -20.71 -30.25
C ILE A 370 57.96 -19.78 -30.89
N PRO A 371 58.33 -18.89 -31.81
CA PRO A 371 57.38 -17.94 -32.41
C PRO A 371 56.35 -18.64 -33.30
N ALA A 372 55.12 -18.12 -33.31
CA ALA A 372 54.03 -18.58 -34.15
C ALA A 372 54.17 -18.07 -35.61
N ALA A 373 53.15 -18.33 -36.44
CA ALA A 373 53.09 -17.85 -37.83
C ALA A 373 52.68 -16.36 -37.94
N GLY A 374 53.24 -15.52 -37.07
CA GLY A 374 53.03 -14.09 -36.92
C GLY A 374 53.96 -13.57 -35.82
N SER A 375 54.49 -12.35 -35.94
CA SER A 375 55.60 -11.88 -35.08
C SER A 375 55.18 -11.39 -33.69
N GLN A 376 53.93 -11.60 -33.28
CA GLN A 376 53.30 -11.06 -32.06
C GLN A 376 52.82 -12.16 -31.09
N SER A 377 53.01 -13.44 -31.41
CA SER A 377 52.69 -14.53 -30.49
C SER A 377 53.59 -15.74 -30.68
N GLY A 378 53.58 -16.65 -29.69
CA GLY A 378 54.39 -17.86 -29.69
C GLY A 378 54.19 -18.72 -28.45
N THR A 379 54.93 -19.81 -28.39
CA THR A 379 54.95 -20.75 -27.26
C THR A 379 56.26 -20.64 -26.51
N VAL A 380 56.20 -20.60 -25.18
CA VAL A 380 57.36 -20.66 -24.30
C VAL A 380 57.34 -21.99 -23.57
N GLU A 381 58.40 -22.78 -23.75
CA GLU A 381 58.57 -24.09 -23.12
C GLU A 381 59.64 -24.03 -22.03
N VAL A 382 59.36 -24.50 -20.82
CA VAL A 382 60.32 -24.58 -19.72
C VAL A 382 60.24 -25.95 -19.04
N VAL A 383 61.31 -26.41 -18.38
CA VAL A 383 61.31 -27.67 -17.63
C VAL A 383 61.66 -27.42 -16.16
N MET A 384 60.72 -27.69 -15.28
CA MET A 384 60.91 -27.74 -13.83
C MET A 384 61.51 -29.10 -13.47
N SER A 385 62.75 -29.10 -12.98
CA SER A 385 63.48 -30.32 -12.61
C SER A 385 63.11 -30.78 -11.20
N ASP A 386 63.34 -32.07 -10.92
CA ASP A 386 63.20 -32.70 -9.59
C ASP A 386 61.81 -32.54 -8.94
N TYR A 387 60.74 -32.61 -9.76
CA TYR A 387 59.34 -32.67 -9.30
C TYR A 387 58.99 -34.02 -8.66
N ASP A 388 58.47 -33.95 -7.43
CA ASP A 388 57.97 -35.08 -6.65
C ASP A 388 56.43 -35.08 -6.62
N ASP A 389 55.80 -36.25 -6.63
CA ASP A 389 54.33 -36.38 -6.63
C ASP A 389 53.70 -35.78 -5.35
N SER A 390 54.48 -35.59 -4.28
CA SER A 390 54.07 -34.92 -3.04
C SER A 390 54.17 -33.39 -3.05
N ASP A 391 54.67 -32.78 -4.13
CA ASP A 391 54.86 -31.34 -4.24
C ASP A 391 53.54 -30.56 -4.19
N GLY A 392 53.36 -29.83 -3.08
CA GLY A 392 52.36 -28.78 -2.92
C GLY A 392 53.00 -27.41 -3.03
N GLY A 393 52.38 -26.49 -3.76
CA GLY A 393 52.88 -25.13 -3.94
C GLY A 393 52.32 -24.43 -5.17
N LEU A 394 52.66 -23.15 -5.32
CA LEU A 394 52.13 -22.28 -6.36
C LEU A 394 53.21 -22.01 -7.42
N LEU A 395 53.00 -22.51 -8.63
CA LEU A 395 53.77 -22.05 -9.79
C LEU A 395 53.34 -20.62 -10.12
N LEU A 396 54.28 -19.69 -10.20
CA LEU A 396 54.07 -18.34 -10.71
C LEU A 396 54.80 -18.18 -12.05
N LEU A 397 54.03 -17.91 -13.10
CA LEU A 397 54.55 -17.45 -14.38
C LEU A 397 54.28 -15.96 -14.49
N THR A 398 55.34 -15.16 -14.62
CA THR A 398 55.24 -13.75 -15.04
C THR A 398 55.79 -13.60 -16.45
N VAL A 399 55.05 -12.89 -17.30
CA VAL A 399 55.47 -12.47 -18.64
C VAL A 399 55.67 -10.96 -18.61
N CYS A 400 56.79 -10.48 -19.13
CA CYS A 400 57.06 -9.05 -19.29
C CYS A 400 57.42 -8.75 -20.74
N ASP A 401 56.82 -7.70 -21.31
CA ASP A 401 57.35 -7.04 -22.51
C ASP A 401 58.57 -6.16 -22.15
N GLN A 402 59.17 -5.50 -23.15
CA GLN A 402 60.34 -4.62 -23.07
C GLN A 402 61.70 -5.33 -22.87
N ALA A 403 61.77 -6.66 -23.06
CA ALA A 403 63.02 -7.39 -23.24
C ALA A 403 63.58 -7.23 -24.67
N ILE A 404 64.79 -7.75 -24.92
CA ILE A 404 65.41 -7.76 -26.27
C ILE A 404 65.90 -9.18 -26.58
N ASP A 405 65.43 -9.78 -27.68
CA ASP A 405 65.71 -11.17 -28.07
C ASP A 405 65.48 -12.17 -26.91
N HIS A 406 64.36 -12.00 -26.20
CA HIS A 406 63.97 -12.73 -24.99
C HIS A 406 64.97 -12.61 -23.80
N GLN A 407 65.75 -11.52 -23.72
CA GLN A 407 66.66 -11.25 -22.61
C GLN A 407 66.33 -9.91 -21.92
N GLY A 408 66.05 -10.00 -20.63
CA GLY A 408 65.71 -8.90 -19.74
C GLY A 408 65.32 -9.44 -18.35
N ASP A 409 65.44 -8.63 -17.31
CA ASP A 409 64.88 -8.94 -15.99
C ASP A 409 63.35 -8.83 -16.04
N CYS A 410 62.64 -9.68 -15.32
CA CYS A 410 61.18 -9.72 -15.29
C CYS A 410 60.70 -10.14 -13.89
N ASP A 411 59.75 -9.36 -13.36
CA ASP A 411 59.19 -9.50 -12.02
C ASP A 411 57.70 -9.11 -12.08
N SER A 412 56.89 -9.80 -11.28
CA SER A 412 55.46 -9.60 -11.06
C SER A 412 54.99 -8.17 -10.84
N GLN A 413 55.88 -7.26 -10.38
CA GLN A 413 55.56 -5.86 -10.06
C GLN A 413 55.97 -4.85 -11.14
N LEU A 414 56.44 -5.30 -12.31
CA LEU A 414 56.75 -4.41 -13.42
C LEU A 414 55.47 -3.94 -14.15
N GLU A 415 55.42 -2.66 -14.49
CA GLU A 415 54.36 -2.08 -15.32
C GLU A 415 54.46 -2.66 -16.74
N GLY A 416 53.36 -3.21 -17.26
CA GLY A 416 53.36 -4.02 -18.49
C GLY A 416 53.66 -5.52 -18.30
N ALA A 417 53.75 -6.01 -17.06
CA ALA A 417 53.84 -7.44 -16.78
C ALA A 417 52.46 -8.08 -16.53
N THR A 418 52.29 -9.33 -16.97
CA THR A 418 51.13 -10.18 -16.69
C THR A 418 51.58 -11.43 -15.96
N SER A 419 50.95 -11.74 -14.82
CA SER A 419 51.25 -12.95 -14.05
C SER A 419 50.05 -13.88 -13.97
N ILE A 420 50.28 -15.19 -14.11
CA ILE A 420 49.31 -16.24 -13.77
C ILE A 420 49.92 -17.17 -12.73
N SER A 421 49.10 -17.61 -11.79
CA SER A 421 49.49 -18.58 -10.77
C SER A 421 48.71 -19.89 -10.94
N PHE A 422 49.38 -21.01 -10.72
CA PHE A 422 48.81 -22.35 -10.84
C PHE A 422 49.22 -23.19 -9.63
N GLU A 423 48.23 -23.69 -8.88
CA GLU A 423 48.48 -24.51 -7.70
C GLU A 423 48.77 -25.97 -8.10
N LEU A 424 49.98 -26.43 -7.80
CA LEU A 424 50.28 -27.85 -7.72
C LEU A 424 49.71 -28.36 -6.40
N ILE A 425 48.61 -29.11 -6.49
CA ILE A 425 48.01 -29.82 -5.36
C ILE A 425 48.79 -31.13 -5.14
N PRO A 426 49.25 -31.44 -3.91
CA PRO A 426 49.93 -32.70 -3.60
C PRO A 426 49.16 -33.92 -4.11
N TYR A 427 49.87 -34.84 -4.74
CA TYR A 427 49.38 -36.11 -5.25
C TYR A 427 48.36 -36.03 -6.40
N ALA A 428 48.05 -34.85 -6.95
CA ALA A 428 47.12 -34.70 -8.07
C ALA A 428 47.60 -35.37 -9.38
N TYR A 429 48.92 -35.53 -9.57
CA TYR A 429 49.54 -36.02 -10.80
C TYR A 429 50.36 -37.32 -10.60
N GLN A 430 49.86 -38.21 -9.71
CA GLN A 430 50.52 -39.50 -9.43
C GLN A 430 50.81 -40.32 -10.70
N LEU A 431 52.05 -40.77 -10.85
CA LEU A 431 52.36 -41.79 -11.87
C LEU A 431 51.80 -43.15 -11.42
N PRO A 432 50.97 -43.85 -12.22
CA PRO A 432 50.36 -45.11 -11.78
C PRO A 432 51.42 -46.20 -11.53
N LEU A 433 51.58 -46.57 -10.26
CA LEU A 433 52.43 -47.67 -9.80
C LEU A 433 51.96 -49.02 -10.35
N ILE A 434 52.56 -49.47 -11.45
CA ILE A 434 52.39 -50.83 -11.98
C ILE A 434 53.22 -51.78 -11.11
N CYS A 435 52.65 -52.24 -10.01
CA CYS A 435 53.25 -53.24 -9.12
C CYS A 435 53.11 -54.66 -9.71
N ASP A 436 54.22 -55.34 -10.02
CA ASP A 436 54.20 -56.76 -10.45
C ASP A 436 54.29 -57.77 -9.28
N GLY A 437 54.33 -57.29 -8.04
CA GLY A 437 53.96 -58.07 -6.84
C GLY A 437 54.78 -57.75 -5.59
N THR A 438 54.09 -57.60 -4.45
CA THR A 438 54.64 -57.71 -3.07
C THR A 438 55.95 -56.97 -2.79
N ASP A 439 55.96 -55.64 -2.86
CA ASP A 439 56.11 -54.76 -1.68
C ASP A 439 56.27 -53.29 -2.09
N CYS A 440 55.58 -52.39 -1.40
CA CYS A 440 55.80 -50.94 -1.45
C CYS A 440 55.69 -50.36 -0.03
N SER A 441 56.72 -49.68 0.47
CA SER A 441 56.78 -49.14 1.82
C SER A 441 57.36 -47.72 1.85
N GLN A 442 56.61 -46.77 2.40
CA GLN A 442 57.10 -45.42 2.72
C GLN A 442 57.96 -45.42 4.00
N PRO A 443 58.79 -44.37 4.16
CA PRO A 443 58.93 -43.69 5.44
C PRO A 443 58.61 -42.18 5.33
N ILE A 444 58.53 -41.51 6.49
CA ILE A 444 57.95 -40.17 6.71
C ILE A 444 58.99 -39.30 7.47
N THR A 445 58.64 -38.02 7.74
CA THR A 445 59.24 -37.04 8.69
C THR A 445 60.43 -36.21 8.15
N ASP A 446 60.70 -34.96 8.58
CA ASP A 446 60.34 -34.24 9.82
C ASP A 446 60.01 -32.72 9.62
N VAL A 447 59.54 -32.08 10.71
CA VAL A 447 59.15 -30.65 10.87
C VAL A 447 59.93 -30.09 12.09
N PRO A 448 60.52 -28.85 12.10
CA PRO A 448 59.81 -27.71 12.73
C PRO A 448 60.26 -26.23 12.43
N ASP A 449 59.43 -25.33 12.97
CA ASP A 449 59.73 -24.08 13.71
C ASP A 449 59.45 -22.65 13.14
N MET A 450 58.80 -21.87 14.01
CA MET A 450 58.39 -20.44 13.97
C MET A 450 59.49 -19.52 14.57
N PRO A 451 59.50 -18.15 14.50
CA PRO A 451 58.39 -17.29 14.97
C PRO A 451 58.24 -15.78 14.51
N SER A 452 57.06 -15.20 14.84
CA SER A 452 56.78 -13.80 15.33
C SER A 452 57.11 -12.50 14.55
N HIS A 453 56.05 -11.71 14.28
CA HIS A 453 55.75 -10.26 14.56
C HIS A 453 56.86 -9.21 14.89
N PRO A 454 56.59 -7.85 14.84
CA PRO A 454 55.38 -7.08 14.46
C PRO A 454 55.61 -5.88 13.48
N GLY A 455 54.58 -5.07 13.16
CA GLY A 455 54.70 -3.75 12.49
C GLY A 455 53.36 -2.99 12.36
N GLU A 456 53.28 -1.72 12.80
CA GLU A 456 52.05 -0.97 13.13
C GLU A 456 51.92 0.37 12.34
N VAL A 457 50.74 1.04 12.40
CA VAL A 457 50.38 2.43 11.96
C VAL A 457 50.48 2.80 10.45
N GLU A 458 49.83 3.85 9.88
CA GLU A 458 49.08 5.02 10.43
C GLU A 458 47.86 5.45 9.54
N SER A 459 47.24 6.63 9.75
CA SER A 459 45.87 6.96 9.24
C SER A 459 45.56 8.45 8.90
N LEU A 460 44.49 8.69 8.11
CA LEU A 460 43.67 9.95 7.96
C LEU A 460 44.34 11.18 7.24
N PRO A 461 43.64 12.31 6.88
CA PRO A 461 42.17 12.65 6.86
C PRO A 461 41.60 13.49 5.64
N SER A 462 40.26 13.68 5.61
CA SER A 462 39.46 14.91 5.28
C SER A 462 39.32 15.53 3.85
N GLY A 463 38.12 16.09 3.54
CA GLY A 463 37.89 16.97 2.36
C GLY A 463 36.43 17.37 1.97
N ASP A 464 35.69 18.06 2.85
CA ASP A 464 34.56 19.03 2.65
C ASP A 464 33.39 18.87 1.62
N ASP A 465 32.16 18.87 2.18
CA ASP A 465 30.92 19.63 1.82
C ASP A 465 30.16 19.56 0.45
N ASN A 466 29.00 18.88 0.52
CA ASN A 466 27.64 19.43 0.30
C ASN A 466 27.16 19.87 -1.12
N LEU A 467 26.32 19.02 -1.76
CA LEU A 467 25.09 19.49 -2.46
C LEU A 467 24.03 18.37 -2.68
N SER A 468 22.75 18.77 -2.66
CA SER A 468 21.54 18.05 -3.13
C SER A 468 20.99 16.84 -2.34
N SER A 469 19.67 16.67 -2.43
CA SER A 469 18.86 15.56 -1.89
C SER A 469 19.17 14.22 -2.58
N PRO A 470 18.82 13.05 -1.98
CA PRO A 470 19.03 11.77 -2.66
C PRO A 470 18.29 11.72 -3.99
N ILE A 471 19.04 11.43 -5.06
CA ILE A 471 18.50 10.99 -6.34
C ILE A 471 18.11 9.52 -6.16
N THR A 472 16.83 9.26 -5.92
CA THR A 472 16.27 7.92 -5.98
C THR A 472 16.41 7.40 -7.41
N GLY A 473 16.98 6.21 -7.59
CA GLY A 473 17.00 5.56 -8.90
C GLY A 473 15.66 4.92 -9.27
N GLY A 474 15.53 4.50 -10.51
CA GLY A 474 14.31 3.89 -11.08
C GLY A 474 14.12 2.43 -10.66
N LYS A 475 12.85 1.97 -10.54
CA LYS A 475 12.51 0.57 -10.19
C LYS A 475 12.15 -0.25 -11.44
N ILE A 476 12.92 -1.27 -11.80
CA ILE A 476 12.52 -2.24 -12.83
C ILE A 476 11.78 -3.40 -12.16
N LEU A 477 10.48 -3.52 -12.42
CA LEU A 477 9.56 -4.52 -11.88
C LEU A 477 9.28 -5.63 -12.90
N LEU A 478 9.39 -6.91 -12.49
CA LEU A 478 9.18 -8.02 -13.42
C LEU A 478 7.77 -8.64 -13.43
N ASN A 479 6.92 -8.41 -12.41
CA ASN A 479 5.53 -8.90 -12.30
C ASN A 479 5.27 -10.28 -12.98
N GLY A 480 5.99 -11.31 -12.52
CA GLY A 480 5.91 -12.68 -13.04
C GLY A 480 6.66 -12.98 -14.36
N GLY A 481 7.04 -11.97 -15.15
CA GLY A 481 7.70 -12.12 -16.47
C GLY A 481 9.21 -12.38 -16.41
N THR A 482 9.86 -12.41 -17.58
CA THR A 482 11.32 -12.56 -17.69
C THR A 482 12.00 -11.28 -18.17
N LEU A 483 12.98 -10.80 -17.39
CA LEU A 483 13.99 -9.86 -17.89
C LEU A 483 15.30 -10.60 -18.10
N LYS A 484 15.83 -10.54 -19.32
CA LYS A 484 17.10 -11.14 -19.74
C LYS A 484 18.05 -10.05 -20.22
N ILE A 485 19.23 -10.01 -19.61
CA ILE A 485 20.28 -9.04 -19.94
C ILE A 485 21.50 -9.80 -20.46
N GLN A 486 22.00 -9.41 -21.63
CA GLN A 486 23.11 -10.10 -22.32
C GLN A 486 24.48 -9.56 -21.94
N GLU A 487 24.60 -8.24 -21.75
CA GLU A 487 25.77 -7.57 -21.18
C GLU A 487 25.82 -7.73 -19.63
N PRO A 488 26.96 -7.47 -18.97
CA PRO A 488 27.02 -7.39 -17.52
C PRO A 488 26.10 -6.29 -16.99
N LEU A 489 25.23 -6.59 -16.02
CA LEU A 489 24.39 -5.58 -15.38
C LEU A 489 25.23 -4.73 -14.43
N ILE A 490 25.36 -3.44 -14.72
CA ILE A 490 25.81 -2.42 -13.79
C ILE A 490 24.58 -1.65 -13.32
N LEU A 491 24.34 -1.62 -12.00
CA LEU A 491 23.18 -0.93 -11.42
C LEU A 491 23.70 0.11 -10.42
N GLU A 492 23.35 1.38 -10.61
CA GLU A 492 23.76 2.49 -9.74
C GLU A 492 22.54 3.29 -9.26
N ARG A 493 22.29 3.35 -7.95
CA ARG A 493 21.09 3.97 -7.31
C ARG A 493 19.73 3.33 -7.67
N ASP A 494 19.61 2.74 -8.85
CA ASP A 494 18.41 2.08 -9.36
C ASP A 494 18.06 0.80 -8.58
N GLN A 495 16.80 0.40 -8.69
CA GLN A 495 16.21 -0.78 -8.07
C GLN A 495 15.74 -1.79 -9.13
N ILE A 496 15.85 -3.09 -8.84
CA ILE A 496 15.15 -4.14 -9.60
C ILE A 496 14.34 -4.98 -8.62
N GLU A 497 13.09 -5.30 -8.98
CA GLU A 497 12.12 -5.99 -8.13
C GLU A 497 11.40 -7.11 -8.91
N THR A 498 11.39 -8.33 -8.40
CA THR A 498 10.95 -9.47 -9.24
C THR A 498 9.43 -9.71 -9.24
N GLU A 499 8.74 -9.49 -8.11
CA GLU A 499 7.31 -9.86 -7.88
C GLU A 499 6.90 -11.18 -8.60
N GLY A 500 7.47 -12.30 -8.15
CA GLY A 500 7.26 -13.64 -8.71
C GLY A 500 8.01 -13.97 -10.02
N GLY A 501 8.48 -12.95 -10.74
CA GLY A 501 9.16 -13.08 -12.04
C GLY A 501 10.60 -13.59 -11.97
N ARG A 502 11.25 -13.64 -13.13
CA ARG A 502 12.58 -14.25 -13.32
C ARG A 502 13.58 -13.25 -13.91
N LEU A 503 14.59 -12.89 -13.13
CA LEU A 503 15.72 -12.08 -13.58
C LEU A 503 16.85 -13.01 -14.03
N VAL A 504 17.24 -12.93 -15.31
CA VAL A 504 18.29 -13.76 -15.91
C VAL A 504 19.52 -12.92 -16.23
N LEU A 505 20.59 -13.11 -15.46
CA LEU A 505 21.84 -12.36 -15.56
C LEU A 505 22.92 -13.24 -16.18
N GLN A 506 23.05 -13.16 -17.51
CA GLN A 506 23.96 -14.03 -18.28
C GLN A 506 25.45 -13.72 -18.05
N LYS A 507 25.75 -12.54 -17.49
CA LYS A 507 27.09 -12.05 -17.16
C LYS A 507 27.17 -11.44 -15.76
N GLY A 508 26.38 -11.98 -14.83
CA GLY A 508 26.36 -11.54 -13.43
C GLY A 508 25.86 -10.11 -13.28
N ALA A 509 26.14 -9.50 -12.13
CA ALA A 509 25.87 -8.08 -11.88
C ALA A 509 26.82 -7.46 -10.86
N VAL A 510 27.04 -6.15 -11.03
CA VAL A 510 27.70 -5.26 -10.07
C VAL A 510 26.71 -4.18 -9.65
N LEU A 511 26.34 -4.18 -8.37
CA LEU A 511 25.45 -3.19 -7.75
C LEU A 511 26.29 -2.18 -6.98
N ASN A 512 26.18 -0.90 -7.34
CA ASN A 512 26.98 0.20 -6.81
C ASN A 512 26.11 1.34 -6.26
N GLN A 513 26.70 2.21 -5.44
CA GLN A 513 26.18 3.56 -5.13
C GLN A 513 24.72 3.59 -4.64
N GLY A 514 24.32 2.64 -3.78
CA GLY A 514 22.97 2.58 -3.20
C GLY A 514 21.94 1.78 -4.00
N ALA A 515 22.35 1.07 -5.05
CA ALA A 515 21.45 0.24 -5.85
C ALA A 515 20.77 -0.87 -5.02
N THR A 516 19.59 -1.33 -5.42
CA THR A 516 18.79 -2.33 -4.68
C THR A 516 18.28 -3.46 -5.58
N LEU A 517 18.56 -4.72 -5.26
CA LEU A 517 17.88 -5.87 -5.88
C LEU A 517 16.90 -6.48 -4.86
N LYS A 518 15.64 -6.69 -5.25
CA LYS A 518 14.55 -7.14 -4.39
C LYS A 518 13.81 -8.31 -5.04
N LEU A 519 13.73 -9.45 -4.36
CA LEU A 519 13.37 -10.73 -4.98
C LEU A 519 11.99 -11.26 -4.56
N ASP A 520 10.96 -10.42 -4.38
CA ASP A 520 9.65 -10.83 -3.82
C ASP A 520 9.07 -12.05 -4.51
N ASN A 521 9.17 -13.22 -3.87
CA ASN A 521 8.81 -14.53 -4.38
C ASN A 521 9.40 -14.99 -5.73
N GLY A 522 10.12 -14.14 -6.45
CA GLY A 522 10.68 -14.41 -7.77
C GLY A 522 11.95 -15.23 -7.76
N THR A 523 12.54 -15.43 -8.94
CA THR A 523 13.73 -16.26 -9.14
C THR A 523 14.87 -15.46 -9.76
N LEU A 524 16.01 -15.43 -9.09
CA LEU A 524 17.27 -14.90 -9.62
C LEU A 524 18.05 -16.05 -10.25
N GLU A 525 18.30 -15.97 -11.57
CA GLU A 525 19.13 -16.93 -12.30
C GLU A 525 20.49 -16.31 -12.65
N LEU A 526 21.55 -16.78 -11.99
CA LEU A 526 22.92 -16.28 -12.14
C LEU A 526 23.77 -17.21 -13.01
N GLY A 527 24.36 -16.67 -14.09
CA GLY A 527 25.38 -17.33 -14.91
C GLY A 527 26.82 -16.88 -14.62
N ASP A 528 27.00 -15.88 -13.74
CA ASP A 528 28.29 -15.37 -13.26
C ASP A 528 28.05 -14.76 -11.86
N ASN A 529 29.10 -14.21 -11.24
CA ASN A 529 29.10 -13.68 -9.88
C ASN A 529 28.13 -12.51 -9.65
N LEU A 530 27.70 -12.32 -8.39
CA LEU A 530 26.97 -11.15 -7.93
C LEU A 530 27.83 -10.37 -6.94
N THR A 531 28.09 -9.10 -7.25
CA THR A 531 28.93 -8.20 -6.43
C THR A 531 28.15 -6.98 -5.98
N LEU A 532 28.15 -6.69 -4.68
CA LEU A 532 27.54 -5.50 -4.08
C LEU A 532 28.61 -4.59 -3.45
N VAL A 533 28.62 -3.32 -3.86
CA VAL A 533 29.41 -2.24 -3.26
C VAL A 533 28.46 -1.13 -2.83
N ASP A 534 28.44 -0.80 -1.54
CA ASP A 534 27.55 0.21 -0.95
C ASP A 534 26.06 0.09 -1.38
N SER A 535 25.56 -1.16 -1.49
CA SER A 535 24.29 -1.50 -2.14
C SER A 535 23.51 -2.58 -1.37
N ASN A 536 22.23 -2.78 -1.72
CA ASN A 536 21.25 -3.57 -0.96
C ASN A 536 20.73 -4.79 -1.74
N LEU A 537 20.48 -5.91 -1.04
CA LEU A 537 19.83 -7.11 -1.57
C LEU A 537 18.72 -7.56 -0.61
N GLN A 538 17.47 -7.36 -1.01
CA GLN A 538 16.27 -7.80 -0.31
C GLN A 538 15.79 -9.14 -0.87
N SER A 539 16.50 -10.22 -0.49
CA SER A 539 16.31 -11.55 -1.06
C SER A 539 15.50 -12.53 -0.19
N GLU A 540 15.05 -12.13 1.00
CA GLU A 540 14.34 -12.98 1.99
C GLU A 540 13.23 -13.89 1.42
N GLN A 541 12.44 -13.37 0.47
CA GLN A 541 11.31 -14.08 -0.15
C GLN A 541 11.69 -14.73 -1.49
N GLY A 542 12.90 -14.52 -1.99
CA GLY A 542 13.33 -14.93 -3.32
C GLY A 542 13.91 -16.34 -3.40
N ARG A 543 13.85 -16.91 -4.59
CA ARG A 543 14.60 -18.11 -4.98
C ARG A 543 15.92 -17.72 -5.65
N LEU A 544 17.03 -18.23 -5.14
CA LEU A 544 18.29 -18.27 -5.89
C LEU A 544 18.35 -19.57 -6.70
N LYS A 545 18.68 -19.48 -8.00
CA LYS A 545 18.89 -20.64 -8.85
C LYS A 545 20.18 -20.47 -9.66
N LEU A 546 21.04 -21.50 -9.62
CA LEU A 546 22.34 -21.46 -10.27
C LEU A 546 22.27 -21.94 -11.72
N LEU A 547 22.90 -21.20 -12.64
CA LEU A 547 23.16 -21.64 -14.01
C LEU A 547 24.59 -22.17 -14.15
N ASP A 548 25.55 -21.59 -13.42
CA ASP A 548 26.89 -22.14 -13.22
C ASP A 548 27.32 -22.04 -11.74
N ASN A 549 28.57 -22.40 -11.41
CA ASN A 549 29.16 -22.14 -10.11
C ASN A 549 29.34 -20.62 -9.92
N VAL A 550 28.86 -20.06 -8.80
CA VAL A 550 28.90 -18.61 -8.55
C VAL A 550 29.38 -18.27 -7.14
N SER A 551 30.01 -17.10 -7.03
CA SER A 551 30.31 -16.46 -5.75
C SER A 551 29.34 -15.31 -5.48
N LEU A 552 28.89 -15.21 -4.22
CA LEU A 552 28.21 -14.02 -3.70
C LEU A 552 29.23 -13.16 -2.94
N ILE A 553 29.49 -11.96 -3.47
CA ILE A 553 30.42 -10.97 -2.91
C ILE A 553 29.56 -9.83 -2.37
N ILE A 554 29.08 -10.00 -1.14
CA ILE A 554 28.09 -9.13 -0.48
C ILE A 554 28.63 -8.75 0.91
N PRO A 555 28.85 -7.46 1.24
CA PRO A 555 29.43 -7.02 2.51
C PRO A 555 28.40 -6.93 3.65
N ALA A 556 27.49 -7.91 3.73
CA ALA A 556 26.33 -7.87 4.62
C ALA A 556 25.79 -9.29 4.94
N ALA A 557 24.72 -9.33 5.73
CA ALA A 557 23.88 -10.52 5.86
C ALA A 557 23.03 -10.68 4.60
N VAL A 558 22.82 -11.91 4.16
CA VAL A 558 21.96 -12.27 3.03
C VAL A 558 20.97 -13.35 3.44
N SER A 559 19.84 -13.43 2.76
CA SER A 559 18.75 -14.34 3.10
C SER A 559 18.01 -14.77 1.84
N PHE A 560 17.53 -16.01 1.76
CA PHE A 560 16.73 -16.50 0.64
C PHE A 560 15.55 -17.31 1.16
N ARG A 561 14.48 -17.39 0.36
CA ARG A 561 13.39 -18.34 0.62
C ARG A 561 13.87 -19.74 0.28
N GLU A 562 14.34 -19.92 -0.95
CA GLU A 562 14.76 -21.21 -1.52
C GLU A 562 16.09 -21.06 -2.26
N ILE A 563 16.99 -22.05 -2.15
CA ILE A 563 18.24 -22.09 -2.93
C ILE A 563 18.27 -23.38 -3.75
N GLN A 564 18.22 -23.26 -5.08
CA GLN A 564 18.31 -24.38 -6.01
C GLN A 564 19.74 -24.52 -6.55
N LEU A 565 20.51 -25.40 -5.89
CA LEU A 565 21.93 -25.62 -6.19
C LEU A 565 22.18 -26.31 -7.54
N GLN A 566 21.26 -27.12 -8.06
CA GLN A 566 21.33 -27.67 -9.43
C GLN A 566 22.65 -28.41 -9.79
N GLN A 567 23.23 -29.16 -8.84
CA GLN A 567 24.56 -29.80 -8.96
C GLN A 567 25.73 -28.80 -9.17
N LYS A 568 25.54 -27.54 -8.79
CA LYS A 568 26.55 -26.48 -8.72
C LYS A 568 26.88 -26.15 -7.27
N THR A 569 27.98 -25.44 -7.08
CA THR A 569 28.44 -24.94 -5.78
C THR A 569 28.11 -23.46 -5.63
N LEU A 570 27.59 -23.07 -4.46
CA LEU A 570 27.44 -21.68 -4.04
C LEU A 570 28.63 -21.29 -3.14
N ALA A 571 29.47 -20.35 -3.58
CA ALA A 571 30.53 -19.80 -2.74
C ALA A 571 30.05 -18.50 -2.06
N LEU A 572 30.28 -18.40 -0.75
CA LEU A 572 30.08 -17.17 0.02
C LEU A 572 31.44 -16.54 0.31
N ASP A 573 31.66 -15.30 -0.16
CA ASP A 573 32.90 -14.60 0.13
C ASP A 573 33.05 -14.27 1.63
N SER A 574 34.29 -14.03 2.05
CA SER A 574 34.66 -13.46 3.36
C SER A 574 33.88 -12.20 3.76
N SER A 575 33.33 -11.44 2.81
CA SER A 575 32.51 -10.26 3.07
C SER A 575 31.12 -10.59 3.65
N VAL A 576 30.60 -11.79 3.37
CA VAL A 576 29.24 -12.19 3.76
C VAL A 576 29.21 -12.50 5.25
N THR A 577 28.38 -11.80 6.02
CA THR A 577 28.35 -11.98 7.48
C THR A 577 27.49 -13.17 7.91
N SER A 578 26.35 -13.36 7.25
CA SER A 578 25.46 -14.51 7.47
C SER A 578 24.60 -14.85 6.24
N LEU A 579 24.11 -16.09 6.18
CA LEU A 579 23.12 -16.58 5.21
C LEU A 579 21.90 -17.21 5.94
N THR A 580 20.69 -16.68 5.72
CA THR A 580 19.43 -17.30 6.20
C THR A 580 18.70 -18.02 5.06
N VAL A 581 18.10 -19.19 5.31
CA VAL A 581 17.24 -19.91 4.34
C VAL A 581 15.91 -20.35 4.97
N THR A 582 14.77 -19.94 4.42
CA THR A 582 13.44 -20.08 5.08
C THR A 582 12.59 -21.27 4.60
N GLU A 583 12.87 -21.85 3.43
CA GLU A 583 12.43 -23.20 3.03
C GLU A 583 13.53 -24.25 3.26
N PRO A 584 13.21 -25.56 3.30
CA PRO A 584 14.22 -26.59 3.58
C PRO A 584 15.27 -26.66 2.47
N LEU A 585 16.55 -26.46 2.80
CA LEU A 585 17.63 -26.73 1.84
C LEU A 585 17.70 -28.23 1.55
N LEU A 586 17.60 -28.59 0.27
CA LEU A 586 17.83 -29.95 -0.21
C LEU A 586 19.31 -30.15 -0.58
N ILE A 587 19.92 -31.21 -0.07
CA ILE A 587 21.21 -31.72 -0.54
C ILE A 587 21.02 -33.20 -0.90
N ASP A 588 21.23 -33.52 -2.18
CA ASP A 588 20.99 -34.83 -2.80
C ASP A 588 22.25 -35.42 -3.47
N HIS A 589 23.31 -34.63 -3.61
CA HIS A 589 24.59 -34.98 -4.22
C HIS A 589 25.78 -34.52 -3.36
N ALA A 590 26.98 -35.00 -3.65
CA ALA A 590 28.20 -34.66 -2.88
C ALA A 590 28.87 -33.37 -3.38
N GLU A 591 28.61 -33.01 -4.64
CA GLU A 591 29.13 -31.83 -5.34
C GLU A 591 28.21 -30.59 -5.15
N ALA A 592 26.94 -30.82 -4.78
CA ALA A 592 26.00 -29.77 -4.44
C ALA A 592 26.25 -29.30 -3.01
N GLY A 593 26.66 -28.04 -2.83
CA GLY A 593 26.95 -27.51 -1.50
C GLY A 593 27.11 -26.00 -1.45
N ILE A 594 27.16 -25.49 -0.23
CA ILE A 594 27.45 -24.09 0.10
C ILE A 594 28.85 -24.04 0.73
N ILE A 595 29.82 -23.46 0.04
CA ILE A 595 31.16 -23.23 0.60
C ILE A 595 31.09 -21.93 1.41
N ARG A 596 31.19 -22.06 2.74
CA ARG A 596 31.17 -20.94 3.68
C ARG A 596 32.58 -20.60 4.15
N ASN A 597 33.08 -19.40 3.86
CA ASN A 597 34.31 -18.91 4.46
C ASN A 597 34.03 -18.32 5.85
N GLN A 598 33.79 -19.20 6.84
CA GLN A 598 33.48 -18.84 8.24
C GLN A 598 32.18 -18.03 8.50
N VAL A 599 31.36 -17.83 7.46
CA VAL A 599 30.03 -17.17 7.46
C VAL A 599 29.01 -17.89 8.37
N GLU A 600 28.19 -17.16 9.13
CA GLU A 600 27.06 -17.76 9.89
C GLU A 600 25.94 -18.25 8.96
N ILE A 601 25.26 -19.35 9.29
CA ILE A 601 24.14 -19.86 8.48
C ILE A 601 22.93 -20.19 9.37
N ASP A 602 21.73 -19.81 8.94
CA ASP A 602 20.47 -20.03 9.66
C ASP A 602 19.43 -20.71 8.77
N PHE A 603 19.33 -22.04 8.88
CA PHE A 603 18.36 -22.85 8.17
C PHE A 603 17.01 -22.86 8.91
N GLN A 604 16.26 -21.77 8.77
CA GLN A 604 14.92 -21.60 9.36
C GLN A 604 13.88 -22.54 8.74
N GLY A 605 14.00 -22.86 7.44
CA GLY A 605 13.22 -23.93 6.81
C GLY A 605 13.72 -25.34 7.15
N GLY A 606 14.87 -25.44 7.81
CA GLY A 606 15.55 -26.68 8.11
C GLY A 606 16.45 -27.19 6.98
N LEU A 607 16.99 -28.40 7.18
CA LEU A 607 17.93 -29.04 6.28
C LEU A 607 17.47 -30.47 5.97
N LYS A 608 17.43 -30.84 4.70
CA LYS A 608 17.02 -32.17 4.22
C LYS A 608 18.15 -32.86 3.48
N LEU A 609 18.68 -33.92 4.08
CA LEU A 609 19.77 -34.73 3.54
C LEU A 609 19.21 -36.04 2.97
N ASP A 610 19.07 -36.07 1.64
CA ASP A 610 18.64 -37.25 0.88
C ASP A 610 19.84 -38.17 0.55
N GLN A 611 19.57 -39.31 -0.08
CA GLN A 611 20.58 -40.33 -0.41
C GLN A 611 21.72 -39.78 -1.28
N GLY A 612 22.90 -39.59 -0.68
CA GLY A 612 24.09 -39.06 -1.35
C GLY A 612 24.47 -37.65 -0.90
N GLY A 613 23.55 -36.92 -0.26
CA GLY A 613 23.82 -35.63 0.35
C GLY A 613 24.67 -35.76 1.62
N VAL A 614 25.65 -34.86 1.74
CA VAL A 614 26.53 -34.74 2.92
C VAL A 614 26.48 -33.31 3.41
N PHE A 615 26.35 -33.13 4.72
CA PHE A 615 26.52 -31.81 5.35
C PHE A 615 27.48 -31.92 6.54
N GLU A 616 28.35 -30.93 6.68
CA GLU A 616 29.35 -30.85 7.74
C GLU A 616 29.09 -29.63 8.62
N LEU A 617 28.89 -29.89 9.91
CA LEU A 617 28.58 -28.90 10.94
C LEU A 617 29.89 -28.50 11.65
N ASP A 618 30.76 -27.80 10.92
CA ASP A 618 32.16 -27.48 11.30
C ASP A 618 32.32 -26.43 12.41
N ASP A 619 31.32 -25.57 12.57
CA ASP A 619 31.15 -24.73 13.75
C ASP A 619 29.65 -24.57 14.05
N ALA A 620 29.15 -25.43 14.93
CA ALA A 620 27.76 -25.44 15.37
C ALA A 620 27.37 -24.23 16.26
N SER A 621 28.29 -23.30 16.56
CA SER A 621 27.92 -21.99 17.12
C SER A 621 27.45 -21.01 16.05
N LYS A 622 27.91 -21.23 14.80
CA LYS A 622 27.60 -20.41 13.61
C LYS A 622 26.52 -20.99 12.72
N ILE A 623 26.14 -22.26 12.88
CA ILE A 623 25.11 -22.92 12.05
C ILE A 623 23.88 -23.22 12.92
N LYS A 624 22.76 -22.57 12.61
CA LYS A 624 21.44 -22.79 13.22
C LYS A 624 20.59 -23.64 12.26
N ILE A 625 19.84 -24.61 12.79
CA ILE A 625 18.99 -25.51 12.01
C ILE A 625 17.66 -25.67 12.76
N ASN A 626 16.55 -25.16 12.21
CA ASN A 626 15.24 -25.22 12.87
C ASN A 626 14.64 -26.64 12.89
N ALA A 627 14.83 -27.40 11.81
CA ALA A 627 14.44 -28.81 11.70
C ALA A 627 15.47 -29.59 10.86
N LEU A 628 15.77 -30.82 11.26
CA LEU A 628 16.70 -31.69 10.52
C LEU A 628 15.98 -32.96 10.04
N SER A 629 15.91 -33.14 8.73
CA SER A 629 15.35 -34.34 8.11
C SER A 629 16.46 -35.22 7.54
N LEU A 630 16.64 -36.41 8.14
CA LEU A 630 17.62 -37.39 7.71
C LEU A 630 16.93 -38.51 6.92
N ASN A 631 17.17 -38.53 5.60
CA ASN A 631 16.53 -39.41 4.63
C ASN A 631 17.58 -40.18 3.80
N GLY A 632 18.59 -40.75 4.46
CA GLY A 632 19.66 -41.52 3.83
C GLY A 632 20.94 -40.73 3.53
N GLY A 633 20.99 -39.44 3.88
CA GLY A 633 22.21 -38.64 3.88
C GLY A 633 23.07 -38.79 5.15
N LEU A 634 24.17 -38.05 5.19
CA LEU A 634 25.14 -38.03 6.30
C LEU A 634 25.25 -36.63 6.91
N LEU A 635 24.99 -36.53 8.21
CA LEU A 635 25.40 -35.36 9.01
C LEU A 635 26.68 -35.67 9.78
N LYS A 636 27.72 -34.86 9.57
CA LYS A 636 28.92 -34.82 10.40
C LYS A 636 28.86 -33.63 11.35
N VAL A 637 29.37 -33.81 12.57
CA VAL A 637 29.62 -32.74 13.55
C VAL A 637 31.08 -32.78 13.94
N THR A 638 31.86 -31.94 13.27
CA THR A 638 33.30 -31.75 13.46
C THR A 638 33.52 -30.46 14.24
N ALA A 639 34.19 -30.48 15.40
CA ALA A 639 34.23 -29.30 16.26
C ALA A 639 35.42 -29.25 17.23
N ASN A 640 35.84 -28.04 17.59
CA ASN A 640 37.07 -27.73 18.31
C ASN A 640 37.02 -27.95 19.84
N THR A 641 36.41 -29.06 20.28
CA THR A 641 36.31 -29.58 21.67
C THR A 641 35.49 -28.77 22.69
N ASN A 642 34.79 -29.47 23.59
CA ASN A 642 34.19 -28.94 24.83
C ASN A 642 33.18 -27.79 24.65
N VAL A 643 32.30 -27.85 23.64
CA VAL A 643 31.15 -26.95 23.53
C VAL A 643 29.85 -27.74 23.70
N SER A 644 28.95 -27.20 24.54
CA SER A 644 27.59 -27.72 24.72
C SER A 644 26.63 -27.01 23.76
N TYR A 645 26.24 -27.65 22.66
CA TYR A 645 25.39 -27.05 21.63
C TYR A 645 23.92 -27.32 21.93
N SER A 646 23.13 -26.29 22.20
CA SER A 646 21.68 -26.39 22.47
C SER A 646 20.88 -25.82 21.30
N GLN A 647 20.38 -26.70 20.42
CA GLN A 647 19.56 -26.36 19.28
C GLN A 647 18.09 -26.70 19.61
N ASN A 648 17.16 -25.74 19.50
CA ASN A 648 15.74 -25.94 19.85
C ASN A 648 14.96 -26.68 18.74
N THR A 649 15.51 -27.81 18.31
CA THR A 649 15.30 -28.41 17.00
C THR A 649 14.70 -29.79 17.14
N GLU A 650 13.88 -30.18 16.16
CA GLU A 650 13.46 -31.57 15.96
C GLU A 650 14.38 -32.27 14.95
N ILE A 651 14.89 -33.45 15.32
CA ILE A 651 15.50 -34.39 14.37
C ILE A 651 14.47 -35.46 14.02
N THR A 652 14.16 -35.57 12.72
CA THR A 652 13.28 -36.61 12.17
C THR A 652 14.08 -37.58 11.32
N VAL A 653 14.10 -38.86 11.69
CA VAL A 653 14.77 -39.93 10.93
C VAL A 653 13.73 -40.77 10.20
N SER A 654 13.73 -40.66 8.86
CA SER A 654 12.74 -41.28 7.96
C SER A 654 13.30 -42.45 7.14
N SER A 655 14.59 -42.42 6.81
CA SER A 655 15.33 -43.52 6.19
C SER A 655 16.62 -43.80 6.97
N PRO A 656 17.24 -45.00 6.85
CA PRO A 656 18.44 -45.35 7.59
C PRO A 656 19.57 -44.34 7.37
N SER A 657 19.97 -43.64 8.43
CA SER A 657 20.85 -42.46 8.35
C SER A 657 21.94 -42.47 9.43
N ILE A 658 22.97 -41.65 9.23
CA ILE A 658 24.16 -41.60 10.10
C ILE A 658 24.31 -40.20 10.68
N LEU A 659 24.55 -40.14 11.99
CA LEU A 659 25.07 -38.98 12.72
C LEU A 659 26.47 -39.32 13.25
N GLU A 660 27.47 -38.61 12.74
CA GLU A 660 28.87 -38.75 13.12
C GLU A 660 29.32 -37.52 13.92
N MET A 661 29.93 -37.73 15.09
CA MET A 661 30.29 -36.66 16.04
C MET A 661 31.69 -36.89 16.62
N ASP A 662 32.50 -35.85 16.66
CA ASP A 662 33.87 -35.88 17.21
C ASP A 662 33.93 -36.10 18.75
N GLU A 663 35.16 -36.11 19.29
CA GLU A 663 35.42 -36.32 20.72
C GLU A 663 35.03 -35.11 21.58
N ASN A 664 34.40 -35.37 22.73
CA ASN A 664 34.08 -34.40 23.79
C ASN A 664 33.07 -33.30 23.39
N LEU A 665 31.96 -33.71 22.78
CA LEU A 665 30.83 -32.83 22.41
C LEU A 665 29.57 -33.17 23.22
N ASP A 666 28.89 -32.18 23.78
CA ASP A 666 27.55 -32.34 24.39
C ASP A 666 26.52 -31.65 23.50
N LEU A 667 25.55 -32.40 22.98
CA LEU A 667 24.62 -31.93 21.97
C LEU A 667 23.19 -32.09 22.49
N HIS A 668 22.50 -30.97 22.67
CA HIS A 668 21.16 -30.90 23.20
C HIS A 668 20.15 -30.49 22.11
N PHE A 669 19.12 -31.32 21.94
CA PHE A 669 17.96 -31.07 21.09
C PHE A 669 16.65 -31.04 21.89
N GLN A 670 15.62 -30.40 21.35
CA GLN A 670 14.30 -30.40 21.99
C GLN A 670 13.59 -31.74 21.79
N THR A 671 13.57 -32.28 20.56
CA THR A 671 12.91 -33.56 20.24
C THR A 671 13.73 -34.43 19.29
N LEU A 672 13.81 -35.73 19.58
CA LEU A 672 14.28 -36.76 18.63
C LEU A 672 13.10 -37.67 18.26
N SER A 673 12.75 -37.69 16.97
CA SER A 673 11.62 -38.43 16.42
C SER A 673 12.10 -39.55 15.50
N LEU A 674 11.90 -40.80 15.93
CA LEU A 674 12.38 -41.99 15.22
C LEU A 674 11.24 -42.75 14.51
N SER A 675 11.41 -42.93 13.19
CA SER A 675 10.59 -43.82 12.35
C SER A 675 11.41 -44.83 11.53
N SER A 676 12.74 -44.74 11.60
CA SER A 676 13.71 -45.58 10.91
C SER A 676 15.00 -45.68 11.75
N ASP A 677 15.94 -46.49 11.29
CA ASP A 677 17.18 -46.78 12.03
C ASP A 677 18.14 -45.57 12.01
N LEU A 678 18.71 -45.25 13.18
CA LEU A 678 19.73 -44.21 13.34
C LEU A 678 21.04 -44.84 13.83
N GLN A 679 22.14 -44.57 13.13
CA GLN A 679 23.48 -44.91 13.58
C GLN A 679 24.18 -43.67 14.16
N LEU A 680 24.53 -43.75 15.44
CA LEU A 680 25.37 -42.78 16.14
C LEU A 680 26.83 -43.25 16.15
N ARG A 681 27.74 -42.38 15.73
CA ARG A 681 29.19 -42.64 15.72
C ARG A 681 29.88 -41.53 16.50
N PHE A 682 30.18 -41.80 17.77
CA PHE A 682 30.75 -40.80 18.68
C PHE A 682 32.25 -41.01 18.86
N GLY A 683 33.02 -39.92 18.85
CA GLY A 683 34.45 -39.95 19.09
C GLY A 683 34.83 -40.48 20.48
N SER A 684 34.09 -40.12 21.53
CA SER A 684 34.46 -40.44 22.94
C SER A 684 33.26 -40.81 23.82
N GLU A 685 33.49 -41.50 24.94
CA GLU A 685 32.46 -41.80 25.97
C GLU A 685 31.93 -40.54 26.69
N THR A 686 32.68 -39.44 26.59
CA THR A 686 32.29 -38.09 27.05
C THR A 686 31.38 -37.36 26.07
N THR A 687 31.14 -37.91 24.86
CA THR A 687 30.22 -37.34 23.88
C THR A 687 28.77 -37.71 24.25
N ILE A 688 27.91 -36.71 24.45
CA ILE A 688 26.54 -36.88 24.97
C ILE A 688 25.52 -36.32 23.97
N LEU A 689 24.39 -37.02 23.84
CA LEU A 689 23.17 -36.50 23.24
C LEU A 689 22.12 -36.32 24.35
N ARG A 690 21.57 -35.13 24.52
CA ARG A 690 20.47 -34.86 25.47
C ARG A 690 19.23 -34.41 24.71
N VAL A 691 18.09 -35.00 25.01
CA VAL A 691 16.78 -34.54 24.52
C VAL A 691 15.87 -34.14 25.66
N ASN A 692 15.02 -33.15 25.45
CA ASN A 692 13.90 -32.93 26.36
C ASN A 692 12.85 -34.03 26.14
N ARG A 693 12.49 -34.30 24.87
CA ARG A 693 11.52 -35.33 24.47
C ARG A 693 12.11 -36.37 23.52
N LEU A 694 11.83 -37.64 23.78
CA LEU A 694 12.11 -38.76 22.87
C LEU A 694 10.79 -39.30 22.31
N VAL A 695 10.63 -39.36 20.98
CA VAL A 695 9.40 -39.76 20.30
C VAL A 695 9.64 -41.00 19.42
N LEU A 696 8.71 -41.95 19.48
CA LEU A 696 8.73 -43.18 18.68
C LEU A 696 7.49 -43.28 17.78
N SER A 697 7.69 -43.11 16.47
CA SER A 697 6.64 -43.13 15.45
C SER A 697 6.61 -44.43 14.64
N GLY A 698 7.64 -45.28 14.76
CA GLY A 698 7.70 -46.61 14.15
C GLY A 698 8.76 -47.49 14.83
N ASN A 699 8.80 -48.79 14.49
CA ASN A 699 9.86 -49.70 14.93
C ASN A 699 11.22 -49.16 14.45
N SER A 700 12.08 -48.77 15.39
CA SER A 700 13.33 -48.06 15.11
C SER A 700 14.47 -48.62 15.95
N LYS A 701 15.62 -48.85 15.33
CA LYS A 701 16.87 -49.19 16.02
C LYS A 701 17.72 -47.94 16.22
N LEU A 702 18.07 -47.65 17.47
CA LEU A 702 19.09 -46.68 17.82
C LEU A 702 20.39 -47.45 18.11
N SER A 703 21.37 -47.29 17.23
CA SER A 703 22.63 -48.04 17.27
C SER A 703 23.83 -47.13 17.51
N GLY A 704 24.65 -47.46 18.50
CA GLY A 704 25.86 -46.73 18.86
C GLY A 704 27.15 -47.49 18.52
N ASN A 705 28.29 -46.91 18.92
CA ASN A 705 29.62 -47.50 18.80
C ASN A 705 30.25 -47.85 20.17
N ASN A 706 29.42 -48.20 21.16
CA ASN A 706 29.73 -48.42 22.58
C ASN A 706 30.17 -47.18 23.37
N LYS A 707 30.43 -46.04 22.70
CA LYS A 707 30.68 -44.74 23.35
C LYS A 707 29.42 -43.88 23.51
N SER A 708 28.31 -44.27 22.89
CA SER A 708 27.11 -43.44 22.73
C SER A 708 26.25 -43.36 24.00
N LYS A 709 25.83 -42.15 24.39
CA LYS A 709 24.83 -41.89 25.45
C LYS A 709 23.71 -40.96 24.96
N LEU A 710 22.47 -41.31 25.31
CA LEU A 710 21.28 -40.47 25.26
C LEU A 710 20.75 -40.18 26.69
N ILE A 711 20.18 -38.99 26.90
CA ILE A 711 19.41 -38.59 28.10
C ILE A 711 18.07 -38.01 27.63
N ALA A 712 16.94 -38.34 28.27
CA ALA A 712 15.62 -37.85 27.89
C ALA A 712 14.77 -37.46 29.11
N ALA A 713 14.47 -36.17 29.29
CA ALA A 713 13.68 -35.70 30.44
C ALA A 713 12.25 -36.28 30.46
N PHE A 714 11.62 -36.40 29.28
CA PHE A 714 10.28 -36.95 29.08
C PHE A 714 10.21 -37.88 27.84
N PRO A 715 10.17 -39.22 28.00
CA PRO A 715 10.09 -40.14 26.86
C PRO A 715 8.61 -40.36 26.46
N ASP A 716 8.21 -39.85 25.30
CA ASP A 716 6.90 -40.11 24.71
C ASP A 716 6.96 -41.31 23.75
N LEU A 717 6.85 -42.49 24.34
CA LEU A 717 6.73 -43.75 23.61
C LEU A 717 5.27 -44.09 23.29
N THR A 718 4.31 -43.16 23.44
CA THR A 718 2.87 -43.48 23.48
C THR A 718 2.16 -43.40 22.12
N GLN A 719 2.72 -42.66 21.17
CA GLN A 719 2.04 -42.28 19.91
C GLN A 719 1.68 -43.48 19.01
N THR A 720 2.43 -44.58 19.09
CA THR A 720 2.15 -45.79 18.30
C THR A 720 2.21 -47.04 19.18
N ALA A 721 1.02 -47.57 19.52
CA ALA A 721 0.80 -48.56 20.58
C ALA A 721 1.48 -49.95 20.38
N SER A 722 2.19 -50.16 19.26
CA SER A 722 2.91 -51.40 18.94
C SER A 722 4.38 -51.19 18.60
N SER A 723 4.88 -49.94 18.59
CA SER A 723 6.25 -49.66 18.17
C SER A 723 7.26 -49.98 19.26
N GLN A 724 8.40 -50.53 18.85
CA GLN A 724 9.51 -50.90 19.73
C GLN A 724 10.76 -50.07 19.42
N LEU A 725 11.35 -49.48 20.47
CA LEU A 725 12.66 -48.84 20.39
C LEU A 725 13.73 -49.88 20.72
N SER A 726 14.56 -50.25 19.75
CA SER A 726 15.66 -51.20 19.97
C SER A 726 16.98 -50.46 20.22
N LEU A 727 17.62 -50.71 21.37
CA LEU A 727 18.91 -50.11 21.73
C LEU A 727 20.05 -51.11 21.53
N GLU A 728 21.09 -50.72 20.79
CA GLU A 728 22.29 -51.53 20.58
C GLU A 728 23.56 -50.66 20.77
N ASN A 729 24.47 -51.07 21.66
CA ASN A 729 25.71 -50.37 22.00
C ASN A 729 25.52 -48.90 22.49
N ILE A 730 24.50 -48.59 23.33
CA ILE A 730 24.11 -47.21 23.72
C ILE A 730 23.35 -47.10 25.09
N LYS A 731 23.62 -46.06 25.94
CA LYS A 731 22.84 -45.76 27.18
C LYS A 731 21.63 -44.81 26.96
N LEU A 732 20.56 -44.97 27.77
CA LEU A 732 19.44 -44.04 27.97
C LEU A 732 19.24 -43.71 29.49
N GLU A 733 18.58 -42.59 29.85
CA GLU A 733 18.47 -42.01 31.21
C GLU A 733 17.25 -41.04 31.29
N ILE A 734 16.43 -41.07 32.37
CA ILE A 734 15.12 -40.34 32.48
C ILE A 734 14.98 -39.57 33.81
N GLU A 735 14.24 -38.45 33.83
CA GLU A 735 14.18 -37.49 34.96
C GLU A 735 12.84 -37.38 35.71
N GLN A 736 11.68 -37.78 35.15
CA GLN A 736 10.34 -37.62 35.77
C GLN A 736 9.65 -38.94 36.19
N CYS A 737 8.48 -38.85 36.84
CA CYS A 737 7.57 -39.97 37.13
C CYS A 737 7.06 -40.64 35.85
N LEU A 738 7.56 -41.84 35.56
CA LEU A 738 7.12 -42.64 34.41
C LEU A 738 5.98 -43.62 34.74
N ASP A 739 5.13 -43.89 33.75
CA ASP A 739 4.15 -44.96 33.79
C ASP A 739 4.78 -46.36 33.56
N ALA A 740 3.95 -47.41 33.62
CA ALA A 740 4.39 -48.79 33.46
C ALA A 740 4.38 -49.28 32.00
N ASP A 741 3.37 -48.89 31.21
CA ASP A 741 3.19 -49.36 29.83
C ASP A 741 4.36 -48.89 28.95
N SER A 742 4.88 -47.68 29.21
CA SER A 742 6.02 -47.09 28.50
C SER A 742 7.36 -47.81 28.73
N GLN A 743 7.48 -48.65 29.77
CA GLN A 743 8.72 -49.40 30.02
C GLN A 743 8.83 -50.67 29.16
N GLU A 744 7.72 -51.35 28.86
CA GLU A 744 7.73 -52.59 28.07
C GLU A 744 8.03 -52.39 26.57
N ARG A 745 8.01 -51.14 26.09
CA ARG A 745 8.25 -50.79 24.67
C ARG A 745 9.72 -50.55 24.32
N ILE A 746 10.64 -50.58 25.30
CA ILE A 746 12.09 -50.45 25.10
C ILE A 746 12.73 -51.84 25.06
N ILE A 747 13.37 -52.19 23.96
CA ILE A 747 14.05 -53.47 23.74
C ILE A 747 15.56 -53.26 23.82
N LEU A 748 16.21 -54.01 24.72
CA LEU A 748 17.67 -54.01 24.84
C LEU A 748 18.26 -55.14 23.99
N LEU A 749 19.10 -54.77 23.02
CA LEU A 749 20.00 -55.69 22.32
C LEU A 749 21.32 -55.72 23.10
N ASP A 750 22.48 -55.74 22.44
CA ASP A 750 23.79 -55.69 23.12
C ASP A 750 24.04 -54.26 23.72
N GLY A 751 23.41 -53.93 24.88
CA GLY A 751 23.69 -52.80 25.84
C GLY A 751 22.75 -51.54 25.96
N GLY A 752 22.03 -51.27 27.12
CA GLY A 752 21.19 -50.03 27.51
C GLY A 752 20.52 -49.90 29.00
N VAL A 753 19.81 -48.78 29.48
CA VAL A 753 19.35 -48.37 30.94
C VAL A 753 18.12 -47.30 31.22
N LEU A 754 17.60 -46.95 32.49
CA LEU A 754 16.42 -45.97 32.91
C LEU A 754 16.16 -45.50 34.48
N GLU A 755 15.50 -44.33 34.93
CA GLU A 755 15.42 -43.65 36.36
C GLU A 755 14.13 -42.68 36.84
N ILE A 756 13.75 -42.23 38.15
CA ILE A 756 12.40 -41.55 38.72
C ILE A 756 12.24 -40.67 40.16
N GLY A 757 11.18 -39.78 40.56
CA GLY A 757 10.81 -39.10 41.97
C GLY A 757 9.47 -38.13 42.35
N ASN A 758 9.07 -37.65 43.64
CA ASN A 758 7.77 -36.80 44.10
C ASN A 758 7.56 -36.04 45.60
N VAL A 759 6.48 -35.20 46.03
CA VAL A 759 6.27 -34.25 47.32
C VAL A 759 4.88 -33.95 48.23
N GLY A 760 4.42 -32.72 48.80
CA GLY A 760 3.48 -32.41 50.08
C GLY A 760 2.50 -31.09 50.43
N GLU A 761 2.11 -30.63 51.72
CA GLU A 761 0.97 -29.65 52.27
C GLU A 761 1.26 -28.47 53.42
N LEU A 762 0.31 -27.60 54.00
CA LEU A 762 0.39 -26.16 54.64
C LEU A 762 -0.49 -25.59 55.92
N THR A 763 -0.23 -24.37 56.55
CA THR A 763 -1.08 -23.21 57.20
C THR A 763 -0.28 -21.88 57.45
N GLY A 764 -0.90 -20.70 57.75
CA GLY A 764 -0.20 -19.45 58.19
C GLY A 764 0.12 -18.46 57.07
N THR A 765 1.20 -17.65 57.18
CA THR A 765 1.82 -17.00 56.00
C THR A 765 2.72 -18.03 55.32
N GLN A 766 2.40 -18.42 54.09
CA GLN A 766 2.97 -19.63 53.47
C GLN A 766 3.04 -19.52 51.94
N GLU A 767 4.14 -20.02 51.36
CA GLU A 767 4.40 -20.05 49.91
C GLU A 767 4.08 -21.41 49.28
N LEU A 768 3.77 -21.42 47.98
CA LEU A 768 3.51 -22.60 47.15
C LEU A 768 4.21 -22.48 45.78
N VAL A 769 4.57 -23.61 45.17
CA VAL A 769 5.19 -23.70 43.83
C VAL A 769 4.72 -24.97 43.07
N GLY A 770 4.60 -24.89 41.74
CA GLY A 770 4.46 -26.06 40.86
C GLY A 770 3.09 -26.75 40.88
N GLU A 771 3.04 -28.03 40.47
CA GLU A 771 1.81 -28.83 40.46
C GLU A 771 1.63 -29.65 41.75
N VAL A 772 0.52 -29.40 42.44
CA VAL A 772 0.12 -30.06 43.70
C VAL A 772 -1.03 -31.03 43.42
N LEU A 773 -0.69 -32.32 43.33
CA LEU A 773 -1.62 -33.43 43.08
C LEU A 773 -2.52 -33.80 44.28
N CYS A 774 -2.64 -32.95 45.30
CA CYS A 774 -3.31 -33.24 46.57
C CYS A 774 -4.15 -32.05 47.10
N PRO A 775 -5.17 -32.28 47.97
CA PRO A 775 -6.02 -31.22 48.51
C PRO A 775 -5.32 -30.29 49.52
N VAL A 776 -5.82 -29.05 49.65
CA VAL A 776 -5.21 -27.97 50.44
C VAL A 776 -6.28 -27.23 51.27
N LYS A 777 -5.97 -26.81 52.51
CA LYS A 777 -6.94 -26.22 53.44
C LYS A 777 -6.44 -24.91 54.05
N LEU A 778 -7.33 -23.95 54.24
CA LEU A 778 -7.04 -22.59 54.69
C LEU A 778 -7.84 -22.22 55.95
N ASN A 779 -7.20 -21.47 56.86
CA ASN A 779 -7.80 -20.90 58.07
C ASN A 779 -6.87 -19.80 58.63
N GLN A 780 -7.33 -18.54 58.68
CA GLN A 780 -6.50 -17.40 59.12
C GLN A 780 -5.13 -17.36 58.43
N ALA A 781 -5.12 -17.70 57.14
CA ALA A 781 -3.92 -17.91 56.34
C ALA A 781 -3.72 -16.77 55.35
N LYS A 782 -2.44 -16.55 55.00
CA LYS A 782 -1.98 -15.59 53.98
C LYS A 782 -1.10 -16.36 53.00
N ILE A 783 -1.70 -16.78 51.88
CA ILE A 783 -0.98 -17.61 50.90
C ILE A 783 -0.25 -16.71 49.91
N CYS A 784 1.07 -16.85 49.84
CA CYS A 784 1.93 -16.15 48.89
C CYS A 784 2.11 -17.03 47.65
N ILE A 785 1.66 -16.54 46.49
CA ILE A 785 1.89 -17.20 45.19
C ILE A 785 2.86 -16.33 44.40
N ASN A 786 4.14 -16.72 44.42
CA ASN A 786 5.25 -15.97 43.81
C ASN A 786 5.68 -16.53 42.43
N ASP A 787 5.20 -17.73 42.09
CA ASP A 787 5.27 -18.33 40.76
C ASP A 787 3.94 -19.05 40.46
N ASP A 788 3.76 -19.55 39.24
CA ASP A 788 2.52 -20.23 38.85
C ASP A 788 2.34 -21.57 39.60
N VAL A 789 1.13 -21.81 40.10
CA VAL A 789 0.80 -22.97 40.94
C VAL A 789 -0.47 -23.63 40.43
N THR A 790 -0.45 -24.95 40.26
CA THR A 790 -1.64 -25.75 39.93
C THR A 790 -2.02 -26.65 41.09
N ILE A 791 -3.22 -26.51 41.64
CA ILE A 791 -3.72 -27.37 42.74
C ILE A 791 -4.85 -28.25 42.21
N LYS A 792 -4.60 -29.56 42.04
CA LYS A 792 -5.59 -30.52 41.51
C LYS A 792 -6.49 -31.15 42.59
N GLY A 793 -6.22 -30.94 43.87
CA GLY A 793 -7.15 -31.25 44.96
C GLY A 793 -8.01 -30.05 45.39
N ASP A 794 -9.04 -30.28 46.20
CA ASP A 794 -9.95 -29.23 46.69
C ASP A 794 -9.25 -28.16 47.56
N LEU A 795 -9.77 -26.92 47.48
CA LEU A 795 -9.46 -25.79 48.38
C LEU A 795 -10.62 -25.59 49.36
N ILE A 796 -10.32 -25.47 50.66
CA ILE A 796 -11.33 -25.38 51.73
C ILE A 796 -11.05 -24.21 52.68
N LEU A 797 -12.00 -23.28 52.79
CA LEU A 797 -11.93 -22.09 53.66
C LEU A 797 -12.64 -22.37 55.01
N ASN A 798 -11.89 -22.38 56.12
CA ASN A 798 -12.44 -22.65 57.47
C ASN A 798 -12.54 -21.40 58.37
N GLY A 799 -12.03 -20.27 57.90
CA GLY A 799 -12.02 -18.97 58.56
C GLY A 799 -11.54 -17.91 57.56
N ASP A 800 -11.70 -16.62 57.88
CA ASP A 800 -11.33 -15.52 56.98
C ASP A 800 -9.84 -15.62 56.56
N ALA A 801 -9.52 -15.28 55.32
CA ALA A 801 -8.19 -15.50 54.73
C ALA A 801 -7.85 -14.49 53.62
N GLU A 802 -6.57 -14.43 53.29
CA GLU A 802 -6.02 -13.61 52.21
C GLU A 802 -5.18 -14.50 51.26
N ILE A 803 -5.30 -14.27 49.97
CA ILE A 803 -4.43 -14.89 48.96
C ILE A 803 -3.73 -13.75 48.20
N HIS A 804 -2.41 -13.73 48.31
CA HIS A 804 -1.51 -12.71 47.78
C HIS A 804 -0.78 -13.31 46.57
N ILE A 805 -1.37 -13.10 45.40
CA ILE A 805 -0.86 -13.59 44.12
C ILE A 805 -0.02 -12.48 43.50
N ALA A 806 1.28 -12.73 43.31
CA ALA A 806 2.20 -11.74 42.77
C ALA A 806 1.79 -11.29 41.36
N PRO A 807 2.18 -10.08 40.92
CA PRO A 807 1.82 -9.58 39.60
C PRO A 807 2.18 -10.57 38.48
N GLN A 808 1.26 -10.76 37.53
CA GLN A 808 1.37 -11.71 36.41
C GLN A 808 1.43 -13.20 36.79
N LYS A 809 1.32 -13.60 38.06
CA LYS A 809 1.29 -15.01 38.48
C LYS A 809 -0.12 -15.56 38.61
N SER A 810 -0.28 -16.86 38.40
CA SER A 810 -1.57 -17.56 38.34
C SER A 810 -1.67 -18.72 39.33
N LEU A 811 -2.74 -18.72 40.13
CA LEU A 811 -3.16 -19.86 40.94
C LEU A 811 -4.25 -20.65 40.21
N PHE A 812 -3.87 -21.73 39.55
CA PHE A 812 -4.78 -22.65 38.84
C PHE A 812 -5.41 -23.64 39.81
N TYR A 813 -6.58 -23.29 40.34
CA TYR A 813 -7.40 -24.18 41.13
C TYR A 813 -8.15 -25.17 40.22
N GLN A 814 -7.74 -26.44 40.25
CA GLN A 814 -8.34 -27.54 39.48
C GLN A 814 -9.14 -28.54 40.34
N GLY A 815 -9.25 -28.29 41.66
CA GLY A 815 -10.04 -29.14 42.56
C GLY A 815 -11.53 -29.23 42.20
N PRO A 816 -12.22 -30.34 42.52
CA PRO A 816 -13.56 -30.62 41.99
C PRO A 816 -14.72 -29.74 42.52
N ASN A 817 -14.57 -29.00 43.63
CA ASN A 817 -15.68 -28.27 44.28
C ASN A 817 -15.51 -26.75 44.35
N LYS A 818 -16.62 -25.98 44.28
CA LYS A 818 -16.63 -24.50 44.42
C LYS A 818 -16.02 -24.00 45.73
N PHE A 819 -15.24 -22.93 45.63
CA PHE A 819 -14.67 -22.21 46.76
C PHE A 819 -15.69 -21.22 47.36
N ASN A 820 -16.63 -21.75 48.14
CA ASN A 820 -17.76 -21.01 48.72
C ASN A 820 -17.39 -20.25 50.00
N LEU A 821 -17.75 -18.97 50.09
CA LEU A 821 -17.36 -18.09 51.21
C LEU A 821 -18.26 -18.25 52.45
N SER A 822 -19.53 -18.60 52.29
CA SER A 822 -20.48 -18.95 53.37
C SER A 822 -20.51 -17.94 54.54
N GLY A 823 -20.67 -16.65 54.23
CA GLY A 823 -20.71 -15.58 55.24
C GLY A 823 -19.35 -15.27 55.86
N LYS A 824 -18.26 -15.50 55.11
CA LYS A 824 -16.88 -15.10 55.43
C LYS A 824 -16.37 -14.04 54.48
N HIS A 825 -15.26 -13.42 54.89
CA HIS A 825 -14.52 -12.47 54.07
C HIS A 825 -13.28 -13.16 53.47
N LEU A 826 -13.19 -13.11 52.14
CA LEU A 826 -11.99 -13.45 51.38
C LEU A 826 -11.46 -12.18 50.71
N SER A 827 -10.14 -11.99 50.73
CA SER A 827 -9.46 -10.99 49.91
C SER A 827 -8.49 -11.67 48.96
N ILE A 828 -8.62 -11.39 47.66
CA ILE A 828 -7.61 -11.73 46.64
C ILE A 828 -6.86 -10.44 46.32
N LEU A 829 -5.53 -10.48 46.45
CA LEU A 829 -4.65 -9.31 46.45
C LEU A 829 -3.33 -9.64 45.72
N GLY A 830 -2.50 -8.62 45.48
CA GLY A 830 -1.12 -8.76 45.03
C GLY A 830 -0.85 -8.49 43.54
N GLY A 831 -1.88 -8.44 42.69
CA GLY A 831 -1.76 -8.13 41.27
C GLY A 831 -1.81 -9.33 40.31
N GLY A 832 -1.96 -10.56 40.83
CA GLY A 832 -2.05 -11.80 40.05
C GLY A 832 -3.46 -12.40 39.92
N SER A 833 -3.55 -13.56 39.29
CA SER A 833 -4.79 -14.18 38.81
C SER A 833 -5.19 -15.43 39.59
N PHE A 834 -6.45 -15.52 40.03
CA PHE A 834 -7.06 -16.75 40.52
C PHE A 834 -7.83 -17.45 39.40
N VAL A 835 -7.36 -18.62 38.97
CA VAL A 835 -7.87 -19.33 37.78
C VAL A 835 -8.60 -20.62 38.19
N SER A 836 -9.84 -20.77 37.73
CA SER A 836 -10.75 -21.88 38.02
C SER A 836 -10.60 -23.03 37.00
N ASN A 837 -11.25 -24.15 37.27
CA ASN A 837 -11.25 -25.31 36.38
C ASN A 837 -12.07 -25.09 35.10
N GLN A 838 -11.80 -25.93 34.10
CA GLN A 838 -12.49 -25.92 32.82
C GLN A 838 -14.00 -26.15 33.01
N GLY A 839 -14.82 -25.24 32.45
CA GLY A 839 -16.26 -25.22 32.68
C GLY A 839 -16.71 -24.56 33.99
N PHE A 840 -15.82 -23.86 34.69
CA PHE A 840 -16.11 -22.98 35.84
C PHE A 840 -16.90 -23.67 36.99
N GLN A 841 -16.67 -24.97 37.19
CA GLN A 841 -17.39 -25.76 38.20
C GLN A 841 -16.92 -25.45 39.63
N ASN A 842 -15.72 -24.87 39.81
CA ASN A 842 -15.08 -24.69 41.11
C ASN A 842 -14.76 -23.24 41.51
N GLY A 843 -15.27 -22.22 40.79
CA GLY A 843 -15.02 -20.81 41.07
C GLY A 843 -15.54 -20.28 42.42
N ILE A 844 -15.31 -18.99 42.68
CA ILE A 844 -15.59 -18.37 44.00
C ILE A 844 -17.09 -18.12 44.16
N GLY A 845 -17.65 -18.57 45.30
CA GLY A 845 -19.09 -18.52 45.57
C GLY A 845 -19.48 -17.55 46.69
N LEU A 846 -20.24 -16.50 46.37
CA LEU A 846 -20.92 -15.63 47.33
C LEU A 846 -22.31 -16.19 47.59
N ASN A 847 -22.39 -17.16 48.49
CA ASN A 847 -23.55 -18.03 48.72
C ASN A 847 -24.41 -17.68 49.95
N ASP A 848 -24.19 -16.51 50.55
CA ASP A 848 -24.91 -15.99 51.73
C ASP A 848 -24.88 -14.45 51.72
N ASN A 849 -25.90 -13.77 52.26
CA ASN A 849 -26.05 -12.32 52.14
C ASN A 849 -25.12 -11.48 53.05
N LEU A 850 -24.29 -12.12 53.89
CA LEU A 850 -23.16 -11.51 54.57
C LEU A 850 -21.81 -11.84 53.91
N SER A 851 -21.81 -12.60 52.80
CA SER A 851 -20.58 -12.93 52.07
C SER A 851 -20.01 -11.69 51.40
N LYS A 852 -18.71 -11.49 51.57
CA LYS A 852 -17.98 -10.36 50.97
C LYS A 852 -16.72 -10.86 50.28
N LEU A 853 -16.53 -10.42 49.05
CA LEU A 853 -15.29 -10.58 48.29
C LEU A 853 -14.70 -9.18 48.09
N SER A 854 -13.47 -8.98 48.59
CA SER A 854 -12.70 -7.78 48.26
C SER A 854 -11.62 -8.13 47.24
N ILE A 855 -11.49 -7.27 46.23
CA ILE A 855 -10.37 -7.29 45.28
C ILE A 855 -9.58 -5.99 45.41
N GLY A 856 -8.28 -6.04 45.14
CA GLY A 856 -7.38 -4.89 45.26
C GLY A 856 -6.00 -5.18 44.70
N ALA A 857 -5.20 -4.11 44.58
CA ALA A 857 -4.03 -4.01 43.70
C ALA A 857 -4.39 -4.05 42.20
N SER A 858 -3.84 -3.12 41.44
CA SER A 858 -3.94 -3.14 39.97
C SER A 858 -3.44 -4.47 39.39
N GLY A 859 -4.15 -5.01 38.40
CA GLY A 859 -3.82 -6.28 37.74
C GLY A 859 -4.45 -7.54 38.35
N THR A 860 -4.89 -7.51 39.63
CA THR A 860 -5.48 -8.70 40.28
C THR A 860 -6.72 -9.19 39.52
N SER A 861 -6.78 -10.46 39.11
CA SER A 861 -7.94 -11.01 38.39
C SER A 861 -8.53 -12.28 39.01
N ILE A 862 -9.83 -12.50 38.80
CA ILE A 862 -10.57 -13.68 39.27
C ILE A 862 -11.38 -14.26 38.12
N SER A 863 -11.07 -15.50 37.73
CA SER A 863 -11.64 -16.14 36.55
C SER A 863 -13.14 -16.43 36.60
N HIS A 864 -13.70 -16.59 37.81
CA HIS A 864 -15.14 -16.83 38.01
C HIS A 864 -15.60 -16.47 39.40
N VAL A 865 -16.62 -15.62 39.45
CA VAL A 865 -17.39 -15.25 40.64
C VAL A 865 -18.85 -15.61 40.39
N SER A 866 -19.50 -16.22 41.39
CA SER A 866 -20.93 -16.56 41.33
C SER A 866 -21.67 -16.07 42.57
N ILE A 867 -22.73 -15.30 42.35
CA ILE A 867 -23.54 -14.62 43.37
C ILE A 867 -24.94 -15.26 43.37
N THR A 868 -25.20 -16.11 44.37
CA THR A 868 -26.43 -16.93 44.42
C THR A 868 -27.43 -16.48 45.49
N SER A 869 -27.13 -15.42 46.24
CA SER A 869 -28.07 -14.77 47.16
C SER A 869 -28.58 -13.46 46.56
N PRO A 870 -29.91 -13.28 46.37
CA PRO A 870 -30.46 -11.97 46.03
C PRO A 870 -30.31 -11.00 47.21
N ASP A 871 -30.12 -9.72 46.91
CA ASP A 871 -30.18 -8.57 47.82
C ASP A 871 -29.31 -8.68 49.09
N GLY A 872 -28.05 -8.26 48.97
CA GLY A 872 -27.16 -8.01 50.12
C GLY A 872 -25.69 -8.39 49.92
N ALA A 873 -25.39 -9.22 48.91
CA ALA A 873 -24.00 -9.53 48.54
C ALA A 873 -23.29 -8.27 48.01
N ILE A 874 -22.07 -8.02 48.49
CA ILE A 874 -21.25 -6.86 48.13
C ILE A 874 -19.97 -7.35 47.45
N LEU A 875 -19.70 -6.82 46.26
CA LEU A 875 -18.38 -6.82 45.64
C LEU A 875 -17.74 -5.46 45.91
N GLU A 876 -16.55 -5.46 46.50
CA GLU A 876 -15.81 -4.26 46.92
C GLU A 876 -14.44 -4.20 46.23
N VAL A 877 -14.11 -3.04 45.67
CA VAL A 877 -12.73 -2.71 45.25
C VAL A 877 -12.07 -1.84 46.31
N LYS A 878 -10.89 -2.24 46.78
CA LYS A 878 -10.12 -1.52 47.81
C LYS A 878 -8.92 -0.78 47.23
N LYS A 879 -8.64 0.40 47.79
CA LYS A 879 -7.52 1.25 47.39
C LYS A 879 -6.17 0.97 48.05
N THR A 880 -6.13 0.27 49.19
CA THR A 880 -4.87 -0.05 49.88
C THR A 880 -4.88 -1.44 50.52
N TRP A 881 -3.71 -2.05 50.59
CA TRP A 881 -3.42 -3.31 51.29
C TRP A 881 -1.98 -3.27 51.84
N VAL A 882 -1.60 -4.26 52.67
CA VAL A 882 -0.32 -4.28 53.40
C VAL A 882 0.53 -5.49 52.98
N ASN A 883 1.81 -5.26 52.69
CA ASN A 883 2.73 -6.28 52.23
C ASN A 883 3.16 -7.26 53.33
N GLU A 884 2.64 -8.48 53.27
CA GLU A 884 3.07 -9.59 54.16
C GLU A 884 3.75 -10.75 53.41
N CYS A 885 3.87 -10.68 52.08
CA CYS A 885 4.46 -11.72 51.22
C CYS A 885 5.77 -11.32 50.52
N ASN A 886 6.35 -10.17 50.86
CA ASN A 886 7.51 -9.54 50.17
C ASN A 886 7.25 -9.11 48.71
N GLN A 887 5.97 -8.98 48.30
CA GLN A 887 5.56 -8.60 46.94
C GLN A 887 5.54 -7.08 46.69
N GLY A 888 5.75 -6.28 47.74
CA GLY A 888 5.65 -4.81 47.71
C GLY A 888 4.38 -4.33 48.41
N ASP A 889 4.41 -3.16 49.07
CA ASP A 889 3.18 -2.51 49.52
C ASP A 889 2.43 -2.01 48.29
N GLY A 890 1.11 -2.19 48.26
CA GLY A 890 0.28 -1.80 47.12
C GLY A 890 0.44 -0.32 46.78
N ASP A 891 0.71 -0.01 45.51
CA ASP A 891 0.63 1.37 45.04
C ASP A 891 -0.82 1.88 45.10
N GLY A 892 -1.00 3.19 44.97
CA GLY A 892 -2.29 3.86 45.20
C GLY A 892 -3.40 3.56 44.17
N ASN A 893 -3.13 2.73 43.15
CA ASN A 893 -4.09 2.41 42.09
C ASN A 893 -5.00 1.26 42.50
N ALA A 894 -6.20 1.62 42.96
CA ALA A 894 -7.28 0.70 43.32
C ALA A 894 -7.87 0.03 42.08
N GLY A 895 -7.77 -1.29 41.96
CA GLY A 895 -8.43 -2.01 40.88
C GLY A 895 -8.54 -3.51 41.07
N GLY A 896 -9.12 -4.15 40.08
CA GLY A 896 -9.29 -5.59 39.98
C GLY A 896 -10.11 -5.97 38.74
N ILE A 897 -10.00 -7.22 38.29
CA ILE A 897 -10.63 -7.77 37.09
C ILE A 897 -11.47 -9.00 37.48
N ILE A 898 -12.68 -9.13 36.93
CA ILE A 898 -13.48 -10.35 36.98
C ILE A 898 -13.71 -10.85 35.56
N GLU A 899 -13.27 -12.08 35.27
CA GLU A 899 -13.38 -12.67 33.92
C GLU A 899 -14.76 -13.28 33.66
N LYS A 900 -15.44 -13.76 34.71
CA LYS A 900 -16.79 -14.34 34.62
C LYS A 900 -17.63 -14.03 35.87
N LEU A 901 -18.86 -13.54 35.69
CA LEU A 901 -19.78 -13.10 36.75
C LEU A 901 -21.19 -13.68 36.55
N GLU A 902 -21.53 -14.72 37.33
CA GLU A 902 -22.89 -15.28 37.34
C GLU A 902 -23.71 -14.68 38.49
N HIS A 903 -24.80 -13.95 38.21
CA HIS A 903 -25.74 -13.45 39.23
C HIS A 903 -27.19 -13.85 38.94
N LEU A 904 -27.99 -14.07 40.00
CA LEU A 904 -29.39 -14.51 39.91
C LEU A 904 -30.42 -13.44 40.35
N GLY A 905 -29.97 -12.22 40.65
CA GLY A 905 -30.81 -11.13 41.14
C GLY A 905 -30.06 -9.82 41.26
N GLY A 906 -30.65 -8.86 41.99
CA GLY A 906 -30.03 -7.57 42.28
C GLY A 906 -28.83 -7.69 43.23
N PHE A 907 -27.83 -6.85 43.00
CA PHE A 907 -26.63 -6.70 43.82
C PHE A 907 -26.08 -5.26 43.71
N GLN A 908 -25.06 -4.96 44.52
CA GLN A 908 -24.45 -3.63 44.59
C GLN A 908 -22.93 -3.70 44.33
N PHE A 909 -22.45 -2.81 43.47
CA PHE A 909 -21.03 -2.48 43.37
C PHE A 909 -20.74 -1.33 44.33
N ASP A 910 -19.85 -1.55 45.31
CA ASP A 910 -19.30 -0.50 46.15
C ASP A 910 -17.87 -0.17 45.69
N LEU A 911 -17.75 0.99 45.05
CA LEU A 911 -16.48 1.53 44.56
C LEU A 911 -15.99 2.65 45.49
N GLU A 912 -14.74 2.56 45.92
CA GLU A 912 -14.04 3.67 46.58
C GLU A 912 -13.69 4.77 45.57
N SER A 913 -13.48 6.00 46.05
CA SER A 913 -13.14 7.14 45.18
C SER A 913 -11.81 6.94 44.44
N GLU A 914 -11.83 7.18 43.12
CA GLU A 914 -10.75 6.91 42.16
C GLU A 914 -10.41 5.40 42.01
N SER A 915 -11.35 4.48 42.31
CA SER A 915 -11.17 3.04 42.06
C SER A 915 -11.72 2.56 40.72
N ARG A 916 -11.08 1.53 40.14
CA ARG A 916 -11.32 1.01 38.79
C ARG A 916 -11.62 -0.50 38.82
N LEU A 917 -12.89 -0.88 38.81
CA LEU A 917 -13.30 -2.28 38.63
C LEU A 917 -13.37 -2.61 37.15
N THR A 918 -12.78 -3.71 36.69
CA THR A 918 -12.97 -4.24 35.33
C THR A 918 -13.79 -5.52 35.35
N LEU A 919 -14.78 -5.62 34.47
CA LEU A 919 -15.65 -6.79 34.32
C LEU A 919 -15.63 -7.24 32.85
N ASN A 920 -14.95 -8.35 32.57
CA ASN A 920 -14.78 -8.90 31.22
C ASN A 920 -15.93 -9.83 30.79
N ASP A 921 -16.96 -10.00 31.63
CA ASP A 921 -18.16 -10.80 31.34
C ASP A 921 -19.37 -9.91 31.08
N HIS A 922 -20.37 -10.48 30.41
CA HIS A 922 -21.54 -9.75 29.95
C HIS A 922 -22.46 -9.32 31.09
N LEU A 923 -22.59 -8.02 31.35
CA LEU A 923 -23.46 -7.49 32.41
C LEU A 923 -24.93 -7.44 31.95
N SER A 924 -25.64 -8.55 32.11
CA SER A 924 -27.06 -8.72 31.72
C SER A 924 -28.04 -8.25 32.81
N ILE A 925 -28.59 -7.04 32.70
CA ILE A 925 -29.64 -6.53 33.60
C ILE A 925 -31.01 -6.86 33.01
N LEU A 926 -31.66 -7.91 33.53
CA LEU A 926 -32.96 -8.40 33.06
C LEU A 926 -34.16 -7.56 33.57
N ASP A 927 -35.32 -7.77 32.96
CA ASP A 927 -36.61 -7.21 33.38
C ASP A 927 -36.83 -7.26 34.91
N ASN A 928 -37.28 -6.14 35.47
CA ASN A 928 -37.51 -5.92 36.91
C ASN A 928 -36.27 -6.06 37.81
N GLN A 929 -35.07 -6.28 37.25
CA GLN A 929 -33.82 -6.15 38.01
C GLN A 929 -33.37 -4.69 38.11
N THR A 930 -32.57 -4.38 39.12
CA THR A 930 -31.86 -3.11 39.24
C THR A 930 -30.48 -3.37 39.82
N VAL A 931 -29.44 -3.11 39.03
CA VAL A 931 -28.06 -3.03 39.54
C VAL A 931 -27.84 -1.59 40.01
N THR A 932 -27.37 -1.44 41.25
CA THR A 932 -27.10 -0.13 41.85
C THR A 932 -25.60 0.10 41.98
N PHE A 933 -25.14 1.27 41.52
CA PHE A 933 -23.81 1.78 41.80
C PHE A 933 -23.83 2.63 43.07
N GLY A 934 -23.02 2.21 44.05
CA GLY A 934 -22.96 2.76 45.41
C GLY A 934 -21.59 3.35 45.75
N GLY A 935 -21.05 2.99 46.91
CA GLY A 935 -19.75 3.48 47.38
C GLY A 935 -19.72 4.95 47.81
N THR A 936 -18.52 5.54 47.79
CA THR A 936 -18.24 6.90 48.30
C THR A 936 -18.18 7.98 47.21
N GLY A 937 -18.37 7.60 45.94
CA GLY A 937 -18.47 8.50 44.78
C GLY A 937 -17.14 8.71 44.04
N GLY A 938 -17.21 8.84 42.71
CA GLY A 938 -16.04 9.01 41.85
C GLY A 938 -15.27 7.72 41.56
N GLY A 939 -15.96 6.57 41.56
CA GLY A 939 -15.42 5.30 41.04
C GLY A 939 -15.70 5.15 39.54
N ASN A 940 -14.86 4.34 38.86
CA ASN A 940 -15.01 3.98 37.46
C ASN A 940 -15.29 2.46 37.34
N LEU A 941 -16.42 2.10 36.70
CA LEU A 941 -16.65 0.75 36.21
C LEU A 941 -16.13 0.65 34.77
N VAL A 942 -15.22 -0.27 34.53
CA VAL A 942 -14.74 -0.64 33.21
C VAL A 942 -15.48 -1.90 32.76
N LEU A 943 -16.25 -1.77 31.69
CA LEU A 943 -16.82 -2.89 30.97
C LEU A 943 -15.75 -3.44 30.00
N GLY A 944 -15.42 -4.72 30.12
CA GLY A 944 -14.45 -5.42 29.28
C GLY A 944 -15.13 -6.21 28.15
N ASP A 945 -16.29 -6.80 28.45
CA ASP A 945 -17.33 -7.10 27.45
C ASP A 945 -18.46 -6.04 27.59
N ASN A 946 -19.60 -6.28 26.97
CA ASN A 946 -20.74 -5.37 26.88
C ASN A 946 -21.70 -5.50 28.08
N ALA A 947 -22.63 -4.55 28.21
CA ALA A 947 -23.71 -4.60 29.19
C ALA A 947 -25.06 -4.50 28.46
N SER A 948 -26.01 -5.39 28.77
CA SER A 948 -27.38 -5.35 28.21
C SER A 948 -28.39 -4.85 29.25
N LEU A 949 -29.20 -3.87 28.85
CA LEU A 949 -30.17 -3.18 29.71
C LEU A 949 -31.59 -3.38 29.18
N ALA A 950 -32.28 -4.40 29.69
CA ALA A 950 -33.74 -4.52 29.65
C ALA A 950 -34.37 -4.01 30.96
N GLY A 951 -33.72 -4.29 32.09
CA GLY A 951 -34.03 -3.70 33.39
C GLY A 951 -33.54 -2.25 33.53
N THR A 952 -33.25 -1.84 34.78
CA THR A 952 -32.77 -0.49 35.07
C THR A 952 -31.33 -0.48 35.60
N LEU A 953 -30.46 0.28 34.94
CA LEU A 953 -29.18 0.71 35.50
C LEU A 953 -29.39 2.06 36.21
N LEU A 954 -29.08 2.12 37.51
CA LEU A 954 -29.42 3.26 38.37
C LEU A 954 -28.19 3.86 39.05
N LEU A 955 -27.80 5.05 38.61
CA LEU A 955 -26.64 5.79 39.14
C LEU A 955 -27.11 6.68 40.31
N LYS A 956 -26.81 6.25 41.55
CA LYS A 956 -27.19 6.95 42.80
C LYS A 956 -26.08 7.80 43.39
N ALA A 957 -24.84 7.58 42.96
CA ALA A 957 -23.66 8.39 43.28
C ALA A 957 -22.98 8.83 41.97
N PRO A 958 -22.20 9.92 41.96
CA PRO A 958 -21.40 10.31 40.81
C PRO A 958 -20.50 9.15 40.39
N THR A 959 -20.76 8.62 39.19
CA THR A 959 -20.16 7.38 38.66
C THR A 959 -19.65 7.66 37.26
N THR A 960 -18.51 7.06 36.92
CA THR A 960 -18.03 6.93 35.54
C THR A 960 -18.22 5.49 35.09
N ILE A 961 -18.71 5.27 33.88
CA ILE A 961 -18.71 3.95 33.24
C ILE A 961 -17.93 4.05 31.93
N SER A 962 -16.90 3.24 31.78
CA SER A 962 -15.92 3.25 30.70
C SER A 962 -15.73 1.87 30.07
N GLY A 963 -15.15 1.80 28.87
CA GLY A 963 -14.95 0.53 28.15
C GLY A 963 -16.24 -0.14 27.69
N GLY A 964 -16.11 -1.22 26.92
CA GLY A 964 -17.23 -2.02 26.42
C GLY A 964 -18.26 -1.21 25.63
N ILE A 965 -19.44 -1.81 25.44
CA ILE A 965 -20.62 -1.15 24.88
C ILE A 965 -21.80 -1.33 25.83
N ILE A 966 -22.45 -0.22 26.16
CA ILE A 966 -23.73 -0.18 26.87
C ILE A 966 -24.84 -0.34 25.84
N THR A 967 -25.54 -1.46 25.89
CA THR A 967 -26.61 -1.85 24.95
C THR A 967 -27.97 -1.69 25.61
N PHE A 968 -28.80 -0.79 25.08
CA PHE A 968 -30.20 -0.66 25.49
C PHE A 968 -31.08 -1.67 24.75
N ASP A 969 -31.83 -2.48 25.47
CA ASP A 969 -32.85 -3.40 24.94
C ASP A 969 -34.22 -3.04 25.53
N GLU A 970 -34.80 -1.94 25.03
CA GLU A 970 -36.00 -1.26 25.55
C GLU A 970 -35.90 -0.72 27.01
N GLY A 971 -34.86 -1.09 27.75
CA GLY A 971 -34.61 -0.69 29.13
C GLY A 971 -34.16 0.76 29.34
N ARG A 972 -33.71 1.06 30.57
CA ARG A 972 -33.59 2.44 31.07
C ARG A 972 -32.28 2.71 31.81
N LEU A 973 -31.62 3.80 31.42
CA LEU A 973 -30.55 4.44 32.18
C LEU A 973 -31.16 5.56 33.04
N GLY A 974 -31.11 5.40 34.36
CA GLY A 974 -31.65 6.35 35.32
C GLY A 974 -30.57 7.25 35.92
N ILE A 975 -30.53 8.52 35.52
CA ILE A 975 -29.60 9.53 36.04
C ILE A 975 -30.25 10.28 37.20
N LYS A 976 -29.77 10.04 38.44
CA LYS A 976 -30.23 10.76 39.64
C LYS A 976 -29.24 11.78 40.16
N GLU A 977 -27.95 11.58 39.91
CA GLU A 977 -26.92 12.59 40.10
C GLU A 977 -26.03 12.69 38.85
N ASN A 978 -25.46 13.87 38.64
CA ASN A 978 -24.67 14.17 37.45
C ASN A 978 -23.55 13.13 37.29
N SER A 979 -23.52 12.47 36.14
CA SER A 979 -22.70 11.30 35.87
C SER A 979 -22.08 11.37 34.46
N ILE A 980 -21.04 10.59 34.23
CA ILE A 980 -20.28 10.54 32.99
C ILE A 980 -20.38 9.12 32.41
N ILE A 981 -20.61 9.04 31.10
CA ILE A 981 -20.43 7.79 30.34
C ILE A 981 -19.31 8.01 29.31
N GLU A 982 -18.20 7.29 29.54
CA GLU A 982 -17.05 7.13 28.62
C GLU A 982 -17.24 5.88 27.72
N SER A 983 -18.09 4.93 28.12
CA SER A 983 -18.43 3.72 27.34
C SER A 983 -19.21 4.08 26.09
N SER A 984 -18.96 3.42 24.96
CA SER A 984 -19.83 3.55 23.79
C SER A 984 -21.26 3.09 24.13
N ILE A 985 -22.26 3.82 23.63
CA ILE A 985 -23.67 3.44 23.77
C ILE A 985 -24.21 2.96 22.41
N THR A 986 -24.91 1.83 22.43
CA THR A 986 -25.71 1.31 21.30
C THR A 986 -27.11 0.95 21.77
N LEU A 987 -28.02 0.81 20.82
CA LEU A 987 -29.39 0.38 21.06
C LEU A 987 -29.66 -0.93 20.31
N GLN A 988 -30.62 -1.72 20.79
CA GLN A 988 -31.16 -2.93 20.16
C GLN A 988 -32.69 -2.92 20.20
N ASN A 989 -33.30 -3.87 19.49
CA ASN A 989 -34.75 -4.01 19.30
C ASN A 989 -35.43 -2.67 18.94
N GLN A 990 -36.35 -2.14 19.75
CA GLN A 990 -37.04 -0.87 19.43
C GLN A 990 -36.28 0.39 19.88
N GLY A 991 -35.16 0.25 20.59
CA GLY A 991 -34.35 1.35 21.08
C GLY A 991 -34.28 1.41 22.61
N GLY A 992 -34.35 2.61 23.18
CA GLY A 992 -34.20 2.79 24.63
C GLY A 992 -34.58 4.18 25.13
N THR A 993 -34.51 4.36 26.45
CA THR A 993 -34.86 5.63 27.11
C THR A 993 -33.75 6.10 28.05
N ILE A 994 -33.18 7.26 27.74
CA ILE A 994 -32.37 8.05 28.69
C ILE A 994 -33.32 9.00 29.42
N SER A 995 -33.28 8.99 30.75
CA SER A 995 -34.16 9.81 31.58
C SER A 995 -33.40 10.69 32.54
N LEU A 996 -33.67 12.00 32.45
CA LEU A 996 -33.07 13.05 33.25
C LEU A 996 -34.11 13.64 34.22
N ASP A 997 -33.80 13.64 35.52
CA ASP A 997 -34.55 14.46 36.47
C ASP A 997 -34.36 15.96 36.15
N ALA A 998 -35.32 16.80 36.55
CA ALA A 998 -35.28 18.23 36.24
C ALA A 998 -33.97 18.90 36.68
N GLU A 999 -33.43 19.79 35.84
CA GLU A 999 -32.16 20.50 36.04
C GLU A 999 -30.89 19.62 36.17
N LYS A 1000 -30.99 18.29 36.00
CA LYS A 1000 -29.82 17.39 35.97
C LYS A 1000 -29.16 17.35 34.59
N SER A 1001 -27.87 17.04 34.57
CA SER A 1001 -27.09 16.78 33.35
C SER A 1001 -26.51 15.37 33.31
N LEU A 1002 -26.49 14.80 32.10
CA LEU A 1002 -25.68 13.65 31.72
C LEU A 1002 -24.61 14.15 30.74
N ARG A 1003 -23.34 13.80 30.96
CA ARG A 1003 -22.28 14.05 29.99
C ARG A 1003 -21.92 12.76 29.25
N LEU A 1004 -21.91 12.83 27.92
CA LEU A 1004 -21.46 11.76 27.05
C LEU A 1004 -20.10 12.13 26.44
N GLU A 1005 -19.07 11.39 26.83
CA GLU A 1005 -17.69 11.52 26.34
C GLU A 1005 -17.39 10.51 25.22
N SER A 1006 -18.28 9.53 25.02
CA SER A 1006 -18.36 8.70 23.83
C SER A 1006 -19.31 9.30 22.78
N SER A 1007 -18.99 9.09 21.50
CA SER A 1007 -19.99 9.17 20.42
C SER A 1007 -21.05 8.08 20.58
N MET A 1008 -22.29 8.36 20.19
CA MET A 1008 -23.44 7.41 20.25
C MET A 1008 -24.13 7.33 18.89
N MET A 1009 -24.55 6.11 18.51
CA MET A 1009 -25.31 5.86 17.28
C MET A 1009 -26.75 5.43 17.60
N ILE A 1010 -27.72 6.00 16.90
CA ILE A 1010 -29.10 5.49 16.79
C ILE A 1010 -29.18 4.84 15.40
N ALA A 1011 -29.37 3.53 15.28
CA ALA A 1011 -29.43 2.86 13.97
C ALA A 1011 -30.86 2.86 13.36
N ASN A 1012 -30.97 2.52 12.07
CA ASN A 1012 -32.25 2.47 11.35
C ASN A 1012 -33.32 1.66 12.11
N ALA A 1013 -34.58 2.11 12.03
CA ALA A 1013 -35.74 1.59 12.77
C ALA A 1013 -35.66 1.60 14.31
N GLN A 1014 -34.57 2.05 14.92
CA GLN A 1014 -34.47 2.27 16.37
C GLN A 1014 -34.95 3.66 16.76
N LYS A 1015 -35.49 3.80 17.98
CA LYS A 1015 -35.87 5.10 18.55
C LYS A 1015 -35.16 5.36 19.87
N LEU A 1016 -34.42 6.46 19.95
CA LEU A 1016 -34.02 7.03 21.24
C LEU A 1016 -35.00 8.13 21.64
N THR A 1017 -35.63 7.96 22.80
CA THR A 1017 -36.47 9.01 23.39
C THR A 1017 -35.68 9.73 24.48
N LEU A 1018 -35.51 11.05 24.34
CA LEU A 1018 -34.95 11.89 25.39
C LEU A 1018 -36.10 12.51 26.19
N GLU A 1019 -36.35 11.99 27.39
CA GLU A 1019 -37.42 12.43 28.29
C GLU A 1019 -36.89 12.91 29.65
N GLY A 1020 -37.61 13.84 30.27
CA GLY A 1020 -37.22 14.39 31.56
C GLY A 1020 -38.07 15.56 32.03
N GLY A 1021 -37.58 16.25 33.06
CA GLY A 1021 -38.16 17.52 33.51
C GLY A 1021 -37.86 18.69 32.56
N SER A 1022 -38.60 19.79 32.70
CA SER A 1022 -38.39 21.03 31.94
C SER A 1022 -36.95 21.54 32.10
N ASN A 1023 -36.35 22.01 31.00
CA ASN A 1023 -34.96 22.47 30.95
C ASN A 1023 -33.91 21.42 31.40
N ALA A 1024 -34.21 20.12 31.30
CA ALA A 1024 -33.19 19.08 31.39
C ALA A 1024 -32.11 19.27 30.30
N LYS A 1025 -30.89 18.80 30.57
CA LYS A 1025 -29.74 19.05 29.69
C LYS A 1025 -28.98 17.76 29.36
N LEU A 1026 -28.81 17.51 28.07
CA LEU A 1026 -27.80 16.56 27.58
C LEU A 1026 -26.56 17.35 27.17
N GLU A 1027 -25.42 17.04 27.78
CA GLU A 1027 -24.14 17.65 27.45
C GLU A 1027 -23.30 16.66 26.65
N LEU A 1028 -22.96 17.04 25.42
CA LEU A 1028 -21.94 16.34 24.64
C LEU A 1028 -20.59 16.99 24.96
N GLU A 1029 -19.52 16.20 25.09
CA GLU A 1029 -18.19 16.81 25.02
C GLU A 1029 -18.01 17.47 23.65
N ASN A 1030 -17.21 18.54 23.55
CA ASN A 1030 -17.00 19.28 22.29
C ASN A 1030 -16.41 18.42 21.15
N THR A 1031 -15.87 17.25 21.51
CA THR A 1031 -15.31 16.21 20.64
C THR A 1031 -16.27 15.04 20.39
N SER A 1032 -17.36 14.91 21.14
CA SER A 1032 -18.34 13.83 21.00
C SER A 1032 -19.26 14.05 19.78
N GLN A 1033 -19.47 12.99 19.00
CA GLN A 1033 -20.41 13.01 17.87
C GLN A 1033 -21.69 12.23 18.22
N PHE A 1034 -22.84 12.89 18.08
CA PHE A 1034 -24.13 12.24 18.21
C PHE A 1034 -24.65 11.86 16.82
N LEU A 1035 -24.58 10.58 16.46
CA LEU A 1035 -24.85 10.09 15.11
C LEU A 1035 -26.25 9.48 15.01
N ASN A 1036 -27.19 10.21 14.41
CA ASN A 1036 -28.57 9.77 14.29
C ASN A 1036 -28.86 9.17 12.91
N GLN A 1037 -29.11 7.85 12.83
CA GLN A 1037 -29.57 7.12 11.63
C GLN A 1037 -30.95 6.47 11.79
N GLY A 1038 -31.52 6.49 12.99
CA GLY A 1038 -32.90 6.11 13.28
C GLY A 1038 -33.74 7.33 13.62
N ILE A 1039 -34.53 7.23 14.70
CA ILE A 1039 -35.33 8.35 15.21
C ILE A 1039 -34.75 8.87 16.52
N LEU A 1040 -34.25 10.10 16.49
CA LEU A 1040 -34.08 10.94 17.67
C LEU A 1040 -35.39 11.71 17.90
N GLU A 1041 -36.09 11.39 18.99
CA GLU A 1041 -37.31 12.10 19.37
C GLU A 1041 -37.07 13.01 20.58
N LEU A 1042 -37.29 14.32 20.37
CA LEU A 1042 -37.18 15.35 21.40
C LEU A 1042 -38.59 15.65 21.94
N ASP A 1043 -38.91 15.11 23.14
CA ASP A 1043 -40.25 15.24 23.75
C ASP A 1043 -40.24 15.83 25.18
N ALA A 1044 -39.22 16.61 25.52
CA ALA A 1044 -39.18 17.44 26.74
C ALA A 1044 -39.41 18.93 26.43
N GLU A 1045 -40.06 19.65 27.35
CA GLU A 1045 -40.33 21.09 27.19
C GLU A 1045 -39.05 21.92 27.37
N ASN A 1046 -38.69 22.70 26.33
CA ASN A 1046 -37.48 23.50 26.25
C ASN A 1046 -36.20 22.67 26.51
N LEU A 1047 -36.11 21.50 25.88
CA LEU A 1047 -34.90 20.68 25.90
C LEU A 1047 -33.74 21.45 25.24
N SER A 1048 -32.61 21.54 25.95
CA SER A 1048 -31.37 22.14 25.45
C SER A 1048 -30.35 21.03 25.18
N LEU A 1049 -29.89 20.92 23.93
CA LEU A 1049 -28.74 20.12 23.55
C LEU A 1049 -27.57 21.09 23.29
N GLU A 1050 -26.51 20.97 24.08
CA GLU A 1050 -25.39 21.92 24.08
C GLU A 1050 -24.04 21.18 24.06
N GLY A 1051 -23.08 21.77 23.36
CA GLY A 1051 -21.75 21.19 23.16
C GLY A 1051 -21.72 20.12 22.08
N GLY A 1052 -20.51 19.69 21.73
CA GLY A 1052 -20.24 18.65 20.73
C GLY A 1052 -20.73 18.97 19.32
N SER A 1053 -20.98 17.89 18.59
CA SER A 1053 -21.63 17.93 17.27
C SER A 1053 -22.82 16.97 17.22
N LEU A 1054 -23.92 17.43 16.64
CA LEU A 1054 -25.02 16.57 16.20
C LEU A 1054 -24.83 16.32 14.70
N GLU A 1055 -24.71 15.05 14.34
CA GLU A 1055 -24.61 14.58 12.96
C GLU A 1055 -25.80 13.67 12.66
N VAL A 1056 -26.60 14.02 11.65
CA VAL A 1056 -27.68 13.16 11.17
C VAL A 1056 -27.19 12.50 9.90
N SER A 1057 -27.19 11.16 9.86
CA SER A 1057 -26.73 10.34 8.73
C SER A 1057 -27.69 9.15 8.49
N GLY A 1058 -27.43 8.22 7.57
CA GLY A 1058 -28.31 7.05 7.33
C GLY A 1058 -29.79 7.41 7.03
N GLU A 1059 -30.75 6.66 7.58
CA GLU A 1059 -32.19 7.02 7.54
C GLU A 1059 -32.58 8.07 8.62
N GLY A 1060 -31.60 8.86 9.07
CA GLY A 1060 -31.67 9.68 10.26
C GLY A 1060 -32.76 10.74 10.24
N LYS A 1061 -33.64 10.67 11.23
CA LYS A 1061 -34.72 11.62 11.44
C LYS A 1061 -34.63 12.26 12.83
N THR A 1062 -34.46 13.57 12.86
CA THR A 1062 -34.54 14.37 14.09
C THR A 1062 -35.93 15.01 14.13
N MET A 1063 -36.83 14.41 14.92
CA MET A 1063 -38.24 14.80 14.98
C MET A 1063 -38.51 15.66 16.21
N VAL A 1064 -38.86 16.92 15.96
CA VAL A 1064 -39.08 17.94 17.00
C VAL A 1064 -40.58 17.97 17.36
N ARG A 1065 -40.97 17.29 18.45
CA ARG A 1065 -42.38 17.21 18.89
C ARG A 1065 -42.83 18.39 19.75
N LYS A 1066 -41.88 18.99 20.47
CA LYS A 1066 -42.04 20.18 21.31
C LYS A 1066 -40.90 21.13 20.99
N SER A 1067 -41.11 22.44 21.14
CA SER A 1067 -40.07 23.44 20.87
C SER A 1067 -38.78 23.12 21.63
N ALA A 1068 -37.68 23.07 20.88
CA ALA A 1068 -36.34 22.74 21.35
C ALA A 1068 -35.33 23.68 20.66
N THR A 1069 -34.17 23.86 21.28
CA THR A 1069 -33.13 24.76 20.78
C THR A 1069 -31.81 24.01 20.65
N LEU A 1070 -31.20 24.09 19.47
CA LEU A 1070 -29.80 23.77 19.28
C LEU A 1070 -28.97 25.03 19.51
N LYS A 1071 -28.01 24.96 20.43
CA LYS A 1071 -27.30 26.15 20.92
C LYS A 1071 -25.83 25.87 21.21
N ASN A 1072 -24.95 26.72 20.69
CA ASN A 1072 -23.50 26.59 20.82
C ASN A 1072 -22.99 25.19 20.40
N ILE A 1073 -23.65 24.58 19.42
CA ILE A 1073 -23.39 23.23 18.91
C ILE A 1073 -22.98 23.32 17.45
N SER A 1074 -22.05 22.47 17.03
CA SER A 1074 -21.78 22.31 15.59
C SER A 1074 -22.86 21.40 15.01
N LEU A 1075 -23.85 22.01 14.36
CA LEU A 1075 -24.87 21.25 13.63
C LEU A 1075 -24.31 20.85 12.26
N ASN A 1076 -24.13 19.55 12.07
CA ASN A 1076 -23.70 18.95 10.82
C ASN A 1076 -24.85 18.09 10.25
N LEU A 1077 -25.19 18.30 8.98
CA LEU A 1077 -26.24 17.55 8.28
C LEU A 1077 -25.68 16.92 6.99
N SER A 1078 -24.45 16.39 7.06
CA SER A 1078 -23.66 15.90 5.91
C SER A 1078 -23.79 14.41 5.62
N GLN A 1079 -23.77 14.07 4.33
CA GLN A 1079 -23.88 12.68 3.84
C GLN A 1079 -22.50 12.05 3.58
N THR A 1080 -22.39 10.76 3.90
CA THR A 1080 -21.45 9.84 3.23
C THR A 1080 -22.23 8.97 2.24
N ALA A 1081 -21.72 8.83 1.02
CA ALA A 1081 -22.51 8.34 -0.11
C ALA A 1081 -22.79 6.82 -0.05
N LEU A 1082 -24.07 6.45 -0.10
CA LEU A 1082 -24.57 5.09 -0.32
C LEU A 1082 -25.75 5.17 -1.28
N GLU A 1083 -25.71 4.44 -2.40
CA GLU A 1083 -26.74 4.52 -3.44
C GLU A 1083 -28.09 3.97 -2.95
N GLY A 1084 -29.14 4.81 -3.01
CA GLY A 1084 -30.54 4.37 -2.96
C GLY A 1084 -31.26 4.45 -1.62
N SER A 1085 -30.68 5.03 -0.56
CA SER A 1085 -31.40 5.31 0.71
C SER A 1085 -31.73 6.80 0.90
N GLN A 1086 -32.58 7.09 1.90
CA GLN A 1086 -33.21 8.40 2.11
C GLN A 1086 -32.26 9.45 2.70
N VAL A 1087 -32.61 10.72 2.50
CA VAL A 1087 -31.86 11.88 2.99
C VAL A 1087 -32.24 12.19 4.44
N PHE A 1088 -31.30 12.73 5.21
CA PHE A 1088 -31.51 13.10 6.61
C PHE A 1088 -32.59 14.16 6.71
N SER A 1089 -33.52 13.97 7.64
CA SER A 1089 -34.64 14.88 7.80
C SER A 1089 -34.66 15.50 9.19
N VAL A 1090 -34.39 16.81 9.23
CA VAL A 1090 -34.95 17.67 10.28
C VAL A 1090 -36.43 17.81 10.00
N GLU A 1091 -37.28 17.27 10.88
CA GLU A 1091 -38.73 17.37 10.75
C GLU A 1091 -39.34 18.23 11.86
N VAL A 1092 -39.79 19.42 11.46
CA VAL A 1092 -40.48 20.38 12.33
C VAL A 1092 -41.98 20.19 12.17
N LYS A 1093 -42.67 19.78 13.24
CA LYS A 1093 -44.10 19.47 13.23
C LYS A 1093 -44.99 20.73 13.19
N GLU A 1094 -46.25 20.57 12.78
CA GLU A 1094 -47.22 21.68 12.65
C GLU A 1094 -47.24 22.62 13.88
N ASN A 1095 -46.97 23.90 13.65
CA ASN A 1095 -46.91 24.97 14.68
C ASN A 1095 -45.80 24.80 15.74
N VAL A 1096 -44.80 23.95 15.51
CA VAL A 1096 -43.58 23.88 16.31
C VAL A 1096 -42.54 24.85 15.75
N GLU A 1097 -41.83 25.54 16.64
CA GLU A 1097 -40.63 26.32 16.32
C GLU A 1097 -39.41 25.42 16.59
N PHE A 1098 -38.52 25.28 15.61
CA PHE A 1098 -37.19 24.72 15.81
C PHE A 1098 -36.16 25.78 15.47
N LYS A 1099 -35.39 26.20 16.48
CA LYS A 1099 -34.44 27.31 16.36
C LYS A 1099 -33.01 26.82 16.50
N VAL A 1100 -32.17 27.25 15.56
CA VAL A 1100 -30.71 27.15 15.65
C VAL A 1100 -30.20 28.56 15.89
N ASP A 1101 -29.67 28.82 17.08
CA ASP A 1101 -29.34 30.17 17.58
C ASP A 1101 -27.88 30.22 18.04
N ASN A 1102 -27.19 31.33 17.72
CA ASN A 1102 -25.78 31.55 18.05
C ASN A 1102 -24.89 30.32 17.78
N SER A 1103 -25.08 29.68 16.62
CA SER A 1103 -24.43 28.40 16.29
C SER A 1103 -23.87 28.43 14.87
N SER A 1104 -22.71 27.79 14.67
CA SER A 1104 -22.15 27.56 13.34
C SER A 1104 -22.88 26.40 12.67
N VAL A 1105 -23.50 26.67 11.53
CA VAL A 1105 -24.29 25.68 10.78
C VAL A 1105 -23.56 25.34 9.49
N GLN A 1106 -23.18 24.07 9.36
CA GLN A 1106 -22.58 23.54 8.14
C GLN A 1106 -23.65 22.75 7.38
N LEU A 1107 -24.13 23.35 6.29
CA LEU A 1107 -25.14 22.76 5.41
C LEU A 1107 -24.45 22.24 4.15
N ASN A 1108 -24.49 20.91 3.99
CA ASN A 1108 -23.88 20.14 2.92
C ASN A 1108 -24.66 18.82 2.78
N GLN A 1109 -25.26 18.53 1.64
CA GLN A 1109 -26.07 17.32 1.34
C GLN A 1109 -27.14 16.96 2.40
N SER A 1110 -28.01 17.92 2.72
CA SER A 1110 -29.02 17.84 3.80
C SER A 1110 -30.47 17.92 3.29
N GLU A 1111 -31.46 17.26 3.91
CA GLU A 1111 -32.90 17.55 3.69
C GLU A 1111 -33.60 18.14 4.94
N ILE A 1112 -34.56 19.04 4.71
CA ILE A 1112 -35.32 19.73 5.77
C ILE A 1112 -36.81 19.68 5.44
N GLN A 1113 -37.61 19.01 6.27
CA GLN A 1113 -39.06 18.92 6.12
C GLN A 1113 -39.77 19.86 7.12
N VAL A 1114 -40.38 20.94 6.63
CA VAL A 1114 -41.14 21.89 7.47
C VAL A 1114 -42.63 21.75 7.22
N GLU A 1115 -43.38 21.26 8.21
CA GLU A 1115 -44.83 21.10 8.14
C GLU A 1115 -45.60 22.44 8.19
N THR A 1116 -46.91 22.38 7.93
CA THR A 1116 -47.76 23.57 7.81
C THR A 1116 -47.74 24.41 9.09
N GLY A 1117 -47.33 25.67 8.98
CA GLY A 1117 -47.30 26.61 10.11
C GLY A 1117 -46.15 26.38 11.10
N GLY A 1118 -45.27 25.39 10.88
CA GLY A 1118 -43.95 25.37 11.51
C GLY A 1118 -42.96 26.28 10.78
N SER A 1119 -41.86 26.63 11.44
CA SER A 1119 -40.73 27.34 10.81
C SER A 1119 -39.39 26.75 11.25
N LEU A 1120 -38.40 26.87 10.36
CA LEU A 1120 -36.99 26.72 10.67
C LEU A 1120 -36.30 28.04 10.34
N GLU A 1121 -35.69 28.65 11.36
CA GLU A 1121 -35.12 29.99 11.28
C GLU A 1121 -33.68 29.97 11.84
N PHE A 1122 -32.72 30.28 10.96
CA PHE A 1122 -31.30 30.39 11.26
C PHE A 1122 -30.96 31.81 11.74
N ASP A 1123 -31.46 32.15 12.92
CA ASP A 1123 -31.34 33.51 13.49
C ASP A 1123 -29.96 33.78 14.09
N ASN A 1124 -29.44 34.98 13.87
CA ASN A 1124 -28.14 35.48 14.35
C ASN A 1124 -26.96 34.52 14.08
N SER A 1125 -27.12 33.61 13.11
CA SER A 1125 -26.23 32.48 12.87
C SER A 1125 -25.72 32.55 11.44
N THR A 1126 -24.40 32.57 11.28
CA THR A 1126 -23.77 32.54 9.96
C THR A 1126 -23.93 31.14 9.38
N VAL A 1127 -24.70 31.03 8.29
CA VAL A 1127 -24.78 29.80 7.51
C VAL A 1127 -23.56 29.73 6.61
N GLU A 1128 -22.59 28.90 7.00
CA GLU A 1128 -21.41 28.61 6.19
C GLU A 1128 -21.76 27.50 5.21
N TRP A 1129 -22.18 27.91 4.02
CA TRP A 1129 -22.72 27.03 3.00
C TRP A 1129 -21.62 26.51 2.08
N GLN A 1130 -21.61 25.19 1.87
CA GLN A 1130 -20.76 24.50 0.90
C GLN A 1130 -21.46 23.20 0.48
N GLY A 1131 -21.55 22.90 -0.82
CA GLY A 1131 -22.36 21.77 -1.29
C GLY A 1131 -23.88 22.02 -1.23
N GLN A 1132 -24.67 20.94 -1.36
CA GLN A 1132 -26.10 21.01 -1.68
C GLN A 1132 -27.02 21.04 -0.44
N LEU A 1133 -27.90 22.02 -0.33
CA LEU A 1133 -29.02 21.97 0.63
C LEU A 1133 -30.31 21.56 -0.08
N SER A 1134 -31.12 20.65 0.48
CA SER A 1134 -32.48 20.29 0.02
C SER A 1134 -33.56 20.66 1.06
N LYS A 1135 -34.77 21.01 0.59
CA LYS A 1135 -35.92 21.37 1.43
C LYS A 1135 -37.23 20.78 0.91
N SER A 1136 -38.07 20.24 1.79
CA SER A 1136 -39.42 19.75 1.51
C SER A 1136 -40.47 20.33 2.47
N GLY A 1137 -41.75 20.07 2.18
CA GLY A 1137 -42.88 20.67 2.91
C GLY A 1137 -43.26 22.07 2.43
N ALA A 1138 -44.19 22.70 3.17
CA ALA A 1138 -44.81 23.98 2.83
C ALA A 1138 -44.57 25.09 3.88
N GLY A 1139 -43.90 24.78 4.99
CA GLY A 1139 -43.43 25.78 5.96
C GLY A 1139 -42.33 26.68 5.38
N SER A 1140 -42.07 27.81 6.03
CA SER A 1140 -41.04 28.77 5.60
C SER A 1140 -39.64 28.30 5.94
N LEU A 1141 -38.70 28.56 5.03
CA LEU A 1141 -37.25 28.53 5.26
C LEU A 1141 -36.74 29.95 4.95
N LYS A 1142 -35.96 30.52 5.86
CA LYS A 1142 -35.43 31.88 5.74
C LYS A 1142 -33.95 31.92 6.11
N PHE A 1143 -33.17 32.65 5.31
CA PHE A 1143 -31.81 33.07 5.61
C PHE A 1143 -31.79 34.60 5.74
N ASP A 1144 -31.04 35.13 6.70
CA ASP A 1144 -30.92 36.59 6.90
C ASP A 1144 -29.64 37.15 6.26
N GLU A 1145 -28.51 36.50 6.53
CA GLU A 1145 -27.22 36.75 5.87
C GLU A 1145 -26.63 35.41 5.40
N VAL A 1146 -26.26 35.34 4.12
CA VAL A 1146 -25.57 34.19 3.52
C VAL A 1146 -24.18 34.65 3.09
N GLN A 1147 -23.15 34.08 3.70
CA GLN A 1147 -21.75 34.25 3.30
C GLN A 1147 -21.23 32.94 2.74
N LEU A 1148 -20.66 32.99 1.53
CA LEU A 1148 -20.02 31.83 0.95
C LEU A 1148 -18.60 31.68 1.50
N LYS A 1149 -18.30 30.52 2.10
CA LYS A 1149 -16.94 30.14 2.53
C LYS A 1149 -16.22 29.28 1.50
N GLY A 1150 -16.99 28.72 0.57
CA GLY A 1150 -16.55 28.05 -0.65
C GLY A 1150 -17.71 28.06 -1.65
N ASN A 1151 -17.57 27.34 -2.77
CA ASN A 1151 -18.66 27.19 -3.74
C ASN A 1151 -19.83 26.41 -3.10
N ALA A 1152 -21.05 26.88 -3.31
CA ALA A 1152 -22.23 26.47 -2.55
C ALA A 1152 -23.47 26.39 -3.44
N SER A 1153 -24.42 25.51 -3.12
CA SER A 1153 -25.43 25.08 -4.09
C SER A 1153 -26.81 24.73 -3.46
N PHE A 1154 -27.92 25.06 -4.14
CA PHE A 1154 -29.29 25.02 -3.56
C PHE A 1154 -30.33 24.15 -4.27
N SER A 1155 -31.08 23.36 -3.48
CA SER A 1155 -32.22 22.51 -3.81
C SER A 1155 -33.42 22.79 -2.86
N GLY A 1156 -34.67 22.79 -3.34
CA GLY A 1156 -35.81 23.09 -2.46
C GLY A 1156 -37.19 23.08 -3.12
N SER A 1157 -38.21 22.64 -2.37
CA SER A 1157 -39.62 22.50 -2.79
C SER A 1157 -40.34 23.82 -3.06
N THR A 1158 -39.79 24.92 -2.57
CA THR A 1158 -40.39 26.25 -2.53
C THR A 1158 -39.27 27.30 -2.52
N GLU A 1159 -39.48 28.39 -3.26
CA GLU A 1159 -38.59 29.55 -3.36
C GLU A 1159 -38.06 30.00 -1.99
N ALA A 1160 -36.74 30.19 -1.88
CA ALA A 1160 -36.11 30.78 -0.70
C ALA A 1160 -35.91 32.28 -0.90
N THR A 1161 -36.35 33.07 0.08
CA THR A 1161 -36.15 34.52 0.08
C THR A 1161 -34.84 34.87 0.78
N LEU A 1162 -33.93 35.55 0.08
CA LEU A 1162 -32.72 36.14 0.64
C LEU A 1162 -32.84 37.66 0.62
N ASN A 1163 -32.46 38.31 1.74
CA ASN A 1163 -32.44 39.77 1.85
C ASN A 1163 -31.17 40.38 1.24
N LEU A 1164 -30.04 39.69 1.39
CA LEU A 1164 -28.73 40.11 0.92
C LEU A 1164 -27.90 38.88 0.52
N LEU A 1165 -27.21 38.98 -0.61
CA LEU A 1165 -26.19 38.03 -1.05
C LEU A 1165 -24.89 38.82 -1.23
N GLN A 1166 -23.84 38.43 -0.50
CA GLN A 1166 -22.48 38.92 -0.70
C GLN A 1166 -21.68 37.85 -1.42
N LEU A 1167 -21.35 38.12 -2.69
CA LEU A 1167 -20.49 37.26 -3.49
C LEU A 1167 -19.02 37.51 -3.14
N ASP A 1168 -18.61 38.77 -2.90
CA ASP A 1168 -17.27 39.16 -2.45
C ASP A 1168 -16.09 38.54 -3.23
N ASN A 1169 -16.31 38.32 -4.54
CA ASN A 1169 -15.43 37.65 -5.52
C ASN A 1169 -15.36 36.11 -5.41
N TYR A 1170 -16.27 35.48 -4.67
CA TYR A 1170 -16.56 34.04 -4.67
C TYR A 1170 -17.78 33.71 -5.55
N THR A 1171 -17.93 32.43 -5.91
CA THR A 1171 -19.02 31.93 -6.76
C THR A 1171 -20.18 31.36 -5.92
N LEU A 1172 -21.39 31.91 -6.09
CA LEU A 1172 -22.63 31.17 -5.81
C LEU A 1172 -22.99 30.30 -7.01
N GLU A 1173 -23.50 29.10 -6.71
CA GLU A 1173 -24.13 28.14 -7.61
C GLU A 1173 -25.55 27.81 -7.06
N LEU A 1174 -26.43 27.26 -7.89
CA LEU A 1174 -27.76 26.76 -7.54
C LEU A 1174 -27.93 25.35 -8.17
N VAL A 1175 -28.84 24.49 -7.73
CA VAL A 1175 -28.88 23.06 -8.18
C VAL A 1175 -30.17 22.65 -8.86
N SER A 1176 -31.31 23.25 -8.55
CA SER A 1176 -32.58 22.83 -9.16
C SER A 1176 -33.59 23.95 -9.37
N GLU A 1177 -34.47 23.80 -10.35
CA GLU A 1177 -35.40 24.84 -10.83
C GLU A 1177 -36.24 25.50 -9.72
N THR A 1178 -36.79 24.69 -8.81
CA THR A 1178 -37.64 25.16 -7.69
C THR A 1178 -36.87 25.89 -6.60
N SER A 1179 -35.53 25.91 -6.73
CA SER A 1179 -34.55 26.59 -5.86
C SER A 1179 -34.17 27.96 -6.42
N SER A 1180 -34.99 28.48 -7.33
CA SER A 1180 -34.98 29.87 -7.80
C SER A 1180 -34.79 30.83 -6.63
N LEU A 1181 -33.82 31.74 -6.72
CA LEU A 1181 -33.63 32.81 -5.76
C LEU A 1181 -34.28 34.10 -6.28
N ARG A 1182 -35.34 34.56 -5.60
CA ARG A 1182 -36.01 35.81 -5.96
C ARG A 1182 -35.32 37.00 -5.30
N PHE A 1183 -34.52 37.71 -6.09
CA PHE A 1183 -33.99 39.02 -5.72
C PHE A 1183 -35.08 40.08 -5.89
N LEU A 1184 -35.54 40.64 -4.76
CA LEU A 1184 -36.69 41.55 -4.72
C LEU A 1184 -36.39 42.98 -5.24
N GLU A 1185 -35.14 43.28 -5.61
CA GLU A 1185 -34.68 44.60 -6.03
C GLU A 1185 -33.74 44.55 -7.25
N HIS A 1186 -33.47 45.72 -7.85
CA HIS A 1186 -32.52 45.84 -8.96
C HIS A 1186 -31.08 45.51 -8.52
N LEU A 1187 -30.44 44.56 -9.19
CA LEU A 1187 -29.01 44.24 -9.06
C LEU A 1187 -28.16 45.06 -10.05
N PRO A 1188 -27.37 46.05 -9.60
CA PRO A 1188 -26.40 46.74 -10.45
C PRO A 1188 -25.10 45.93 -10.54
N PHE A 1189 -24.88 45.24 -11.67
CA PHE A 1189 -23.56 44.69 -12.00
C PHE A 1189 -22.54 45.85 -12.12
N SER A 1190 -21.76 46.06 -11.06
CA SER A 1190 -20.79 47.15 -10.94
C SER A 1190 -19.55 46.68 -10.17
N GLY A 1191 -18.55 46.24 -10.93
CA GLY A 1191 -17.30 45.66 -10.44
C GLY A 1191 -16.44 45.24 -11.63
N THR A 1192 -15.22 44.75 -11.39
CA THR A 1192 -14.32 44.28 -12.46
C THR A 1192 -14.04 42.78 -12.43
N GLN A 1193 -14.38 42.06 -11.35
CA GLN A 1193 -14.12 40.61 -11.20
C GLN A 1193 -15.22 39.84 -10.44
N SER A 1194 -16.43 40.40 -10.29
CA SER A 1194 -17.53 39.71 -9.59
C SER A 1194 -18.30 38.81 -10.56
N GLU A 1195 -18.44 37.54 -10.21
CA GLU A 1195 -19.01 36.48 -11.06
C GLU A 1195 -20.18 35.78 -10.31
N LEU A 1196 -21.22 35.38 -11.03
CA LEU A 1196 -22.44 34.78 -10.48
C LEU A 1196 -22.88 33.64 -11.39
N LYS A 1197 -22.85 32.39 -10.90
CA LYS A 1197 -23.14 31.19 -11.70
C LYS A 1197 -24.50 30.61 -11.32
N THR A 1198 -25.37 30.51 -12.30
CA THR A 1198 -26.80 30.31 -12.07
C THR A 1198 -27.23 28.84 -12.06
N ASN A 1199 -26.37 27.96 -12.58
CA ASN A 1199 -26.40 26.49 -12.56
C ASN A 1199 -27.83 25.91 -12.57
N SER A 1200 -28.42 25.79 -13.76
CA SER A 1200 -29.82 25.36 -14.01
C SER A 1200 -30.96 26.14 -13.32
N ALA A 1201 -30.73 26.89 -12.24
CA ALA A 1201 -31.79 27.58 -11.52
C ALA A 1201 -31.97 29.03 -11.98
N ASN A 1202 -33.16 29.56 -11.70
CA ASN A 1202 -33.62 30.80 -12.31
C ASN A 1202 -33.16 32.05 -11.55
N LEU A 1203 -32.34 32.89 -12.20
CA LEU A 1203 -32.22 34.29 -11.80
C LEU A 1203 -33.42 35.07 -12.34
N VAL A 1204 -34.47 35.18 -11.52
CA VAL A 1204 -35.70 35.89 -11.87
C VAL A 1204 -35.50 37.41 -11.75
N PHE A 1205 -34.82 38.00 -12.75
CA PHE A 1205 -34.77 39.44 -12.93
C PHE A 1205 -36.10 39.95 -13.52
N GLU A 1206 -37.00 40.49 -12.70
CA GLU A 1206 -38.36 40.90 -13.14
C GLU A 1206 -38.39 42.07 -14.19
N LYS A 1207 -37.25 42.51 -14.76
CA LYS A 1207 -37.11 43.79 -15.49
C LYS A 1207 -36.15 43.87 -16.73
N GLY A 1208 -35.47 42.80 -17.17
CA GLY A 1208 -34.82 42.71 -18.52
C GLY A 1208 -33.34 43.15 -18.69
N LEU A 1209 -32.79 43.02 -19.92
CA LEU A 1209 -31.36 43.19 -20.32
C LEU A 1209 -31.19 43.83 -21.73
N GLU A 1210 -30.10 44.56 -21.99
CA GLU A 1210 -29.66 45.03 -23.33
C GLU A 1210 -28.12 45.10 -23.44
N LEU A 1211 -27.55 44.76 -24.61
CA LEU A 1211 -26.12 44.89 -24.94
C LEU A 1211 -25.94 45.59 -26.29
N SER A 1212 -25.12 46.65 -26.39
CA SER A 1212 -24.87 47.30 -27.68
C SER A 1212 -23.60 48.16 -27.79
N SER A 1213 -23.20 48.37 -29.04
CA SER A 1213 -22.59 49.62 -29.53
C SER A 1213 -23.49 50.14 -30.68
N GLY A 1214 -23.78 51.44 -30.74
CA GLY A 1214 -25.00 51.98 -31.41
C GLY A 1214 -25.22 51.71 -32.92
N LYS A 1215 -26.51 51.65 -33.32
CA LYS A 1215 -27.06 51.07 -34.57
C LYS A 1215 -27.46 52.06 -35.69
N SER A 1216 -27.62 51.60 -36.95
CA SER A 1216 -28.53 52.20 -37.98
C SER A 1216 -28.85 51.25 -39.20
N PRO A 1217 -29.92 51.46 -40.03
CA PRO A 1217 -30.55 50.37 -40.82
C PRO A 1217 -30.84 50.58 -42.35
N ALA A 1218 -31.26 49.50 -43.05
CA ALA A 1218 -32.38 49.37 -44.04
C ALA A 1218 -32.16 48.76 -45.47
N GLN A 1219 -33.22 48.08 -46.01
CA GLN A 1219 -33.75 48.05 -47.42
C GLN A 1219 -34.06 46.66 -48.07
N GLU A 1220 -35.10 46.60 -48.93
CA GLU A 1220 -35.68 45.39 -49.58
C GLU A 1220 -35.26 45.18 -51.06
N ALA A 1221 -35.45 43.96 -51.64
CA ALA A 1221 -36.35 43.72 -52.81
C ALA A 1221 -36.26 42.32 -53.51
N GLY A 1222 -37.32 41.50 -53.38
CA GLY A 1222 -38.12 40.96 -54.51
C GLY A 1222 -37.64 39.82 -55.43
N SER A 1223 -38.22 38.62 -55.25
CA SER A 1223 -38.78 37.79 -56.35
C SER A 1223 -39.85 36.80 -55.83
N ARG A 1224 -40.65 36.17 -56.72
CA ARG A 1224 -41.85 35.37 -56.36
C ARG A 1224 -41.73 33.91 -56.81
N PHE A 1225 -42.31 32.99 -56.03
CA PHE A 1225 -43.33 32.05 -56.54
C PHE A 1225 -44.34 31.66 -55.43
N THR A 1226 -45.25 30.72 -55.68
CA THR A 1226 -46.62 30.75 -55.13
C THR A 1226 -46.97 29.70 -54.06
N THR A 1227 -47.71 30.15 -53.04
CA THR A 1227 -48.78 29.44 -52.28
C THR A 1227 -48.41 28.23 -51.40
N THR A 1228 -48.98 28.00 -50.20
CA THR A 1228 -50.14 28.62 -49.50
C THR A 1228 -49.93 28.79 -47.97
N SER A 1229 -50.68 29.74 -47.38
CA SER A 1229 -51.16 29.77 -45.97
C SER A 1229 -50.16 29.77 -44.79
N LEU A 1230 -49.65 30.97 -44.48
CA LEU A 1230 -49.71 31.60 -43.14
C LEU A 1230 -51.19 31.90 -42.75
N PRO A 1231 -51.63 32.20 -41.49
CA PRO A 1231 -51.11 33.35 -40.71
C PRO A 1231 -51.32 33.47 -39.15
N LEU A 1232 -50.49 34.34 -38.50
CA LEU A 1232 -50.82 35.46 -37.55
C LEU A 1232 -51.78 35.26 -36.31
N ALA A 1233 -51.68 35.99 -35.17
CA ALA A 1233 -50.67 36.92 -34.60
C ALA A 1233 -51.06 37.54 -33.21
N VAL A 1234 -50.07 38.12 -32.51
CA VAL A 1234 -50.07 39.44 -31.79
C VAL A 1234 -50.79 39.63 -30.41
N HIS A 1235 -49.96 39.74 -29.35
CA HIS A 1235 -49.66 40.97 -28.54
C HIS A 1235 -50.79 41.69 -27.72
N TRP A 1236 -50.55 42.01 -26.42
CA TRP A 1236 -50.54 43.39 -25.82
C TRP A 1236 -50.30 43.45 -24.29
N ILE A 1237 -50.15 44.67 -23.73
CA ILE A 1237 -49.41 45.03 -22.49
C ILE A 1237 -50.26 45.76 -21.40
N CYS A 1238 -49.92 45.52 -20.11
CA CYS A 1238 -50.15 46.21 -18.81
C CYS A 1238 -51.22 47.33 -18.59
N ARG A 1239 -51.69 47.52 -17.31
CA ARG A 1239 -51.50 48.76 -16.46
C ARG A 1239 -52.49 48.99 -15.27
N THR A 1240 -52.12 49.95 -14.40
CA THR A 1240 -52.91 50.94 -13.57
C THR A 1240 -53.01 50.68 -12.05
N PRO A 1241 -53.33 51.70 -11.19
CA PRO A 1241 -53.44 53.17 -11.35
C PRO A 1241 -52.32 53.96 -10.57
N LEU A 1242 -52.09 55.28 -10.60
CA LEU A 1242 -52.68 56.51 -11.21
C LEU A 1242 -53.73 57.31 -10.38
N TRP A 1243 -53.32 58.37 -9.65
CA TRP A 1243 -54.21 59.44 -9.12
C TRP A 1243 -53.56 60.83 -8.88
N ARG A 1244 -53.29 61.63 -9.93
CA ARG A 1244 -53.66 63.07 -9.98
C ARG A 1244 -53.38 63.74 -11.34
N TRP A 1245 -54.31 64.59 -11.77
CA TRP A 1245 -54.25 65.53 -12.91
C TRP A 1245 -53.99 64.97 -14.32
N MET A 1246 -54.80 65.38 -15.30
CA MET A 1246 -56.13 64.82 -15.59
C MET A 1246 -56.81 65.66 -16.69
N GLU A 1247 -56.87 65.15 -17.93
CA GLU A 1247 -57.85 65.60 -18.94
C GLU A 1247 -58.09 64.51 -20.00
N ALA A 1248 -59.10 64.65 -20.87
CA ALA A 1248 -59.71 63.53 -21.57
C ALA A 1248 -60.20 63.85 -23.00
N GLY A 1249 -60.38 62.84 -23.88
CA GLY A 1249 -61.20 63.02 -25.09
C GLY A 1249 -61.07 62.06 -26.30
N LYS A 1250 -61.60 60.83 -26.19
CA LYS A 1250 -62.30 60.01 -27.25
C LYS A 1250 -61.82 60.04 -28.73
N GLY A 1251 -61.52 58.85 -29.32
CA GLY A 1251 -61.00 58.75 -30.71
C GLY A 1251 -61.36 57.56 -31.65
N ARG A 1252 -62.35 56.69 -31.37
CA ARG A 1252 -63.04 55.74 -32.31
C ARG A 1252 -62.30 54.54 -33.01
N MET A 1253 -63.04 53.41 -33.03
CA MET A 1253 -63.28 52.41 -34.12
C MET A 1253 -62.51 51.06 -34.25
N GLU A 1254 -63.30 49.97 -34.05
CA GLU A 1254 -63.45 48.72 -34.87
C GLU A 1254 -62.19 47.88 -35.20
N LEU A 1255 -61.89 46.69 -34.62
CA LEU A 1255 -62.63 45.53 -34.02
C LEU A 1255 -62.98 44.39 -35.02
N LEU A 1256 -62.97 43.14 -34.51
CA LEU A 1256 -63.28 41.80 -35.10
C LEU A 1256 -62.16 41.00 -35.80
N LEU A 1257 -62.06 39.67 -35.65
CA LEU A 1257 -62.29 38.75 -34.49
C LEU A 1257 -61.84 37.30 -34.85
N LEU A 1258 -61.34 36.56 -33.84
CA LEU A 1258 -61.41 35.09 -33.62
C LEU A 1258 -60.65 34.04 -34.47
N GLN A 1259 -60.11 33.08 -33.69
CA GLN A 1259 -59.97 31.63 -33.92
C GLN A 1259 -59.00 31.10 -35.00
N GLY A 1260 -57.88 30.53 -34.53
CA GLY A 1260 -57.92 29.14 -34.08
C GLY A 1260 -56.69 28.30 -34.40
N THR A 1261 -56.26 27.51 -33.42
CA THR A 1261 -55.37 26.32 -33.48
C THR A 1261 -54.87 25.91 -34.87
N ARG A 1262 -53.56 25.73 -35.05
CA ARG A 1262 -52.65 25.05 -34.12
C ARG A 1262 -51.24 25.65 -34.16
#